data_AF-A0A931DAJ5-F1
#
_entry.id   AF-A0A931DAJ5-F1
#
_cell.length_a   1.000
_cell.length_b   1.000
_cell.length_c   1.000
_cell.angle_alpha   90.00
_cell.angle_beta   90.00
_cell.angle_gamma   90.00
#
_symmetry.space_group_name_H-M   'P 1'
#
loop_
_entity.id
_entity.type
_entity.pdbx_description
1 polymer ?
#
loop_
_entity_poly.entity_id
_entity_poly.type
_entity_poly.pdbx_seq_one_letter_code
_entity_poly.pdbx_strand_id
1 'polypeptide(L)'
;MTYVGEPGSARCARPARALSAGAVLAVPVLVWPLVCVPAAQAAHGAPVPAAAPAERRVRDIQGAGHLSPLKGAAVARVPGVVTALTGNGFWMQDPAPDRSDATSEGIFVFTRTRPSVAPGDAVRVDGRVSEFRAGGTRSAALSRTEIDATRTVLEARGVPLPPPVTLGPGGRRAPGAVIDGDDRGGPGRDAETGGRFDPVRDALDFYESLEGMRVRVTDAVAAGPSRDGEIPVLPAGGAGAGVRTARGGVLERASDANPERVLLDDALAPLPAMNVGDRLPGAADGVLDYGFGAFRLLPTATPRRQDGGLARESTRPAGAGELAVATADLGGLSPDAPSERFAALAADLVEGLRSPDLVAITGLRDNSGADDDGTVAADQTVAEVITAISAAGGPGYDWRSVPPRDNADGGEPGANDHVGFLFRTDRGLGFVDRPAGGAVGPPADGSAAPGSPDPATTPVRAVRDGSRGVRLSLSPGRIAPGDAAWSRTGKPVAGELTWQGTRIFVVAAKWYPRTGDDQPLFGRYQPPLRPTEWRREAQARVVAGFVRSVRALDRDANVIVAGDLNEQEFGGPVRTLAEGAGLRDLPASLPEKERYTAVSGGNARALDHVLLSPALARREHEFDIVHRNAEFADRAGDHDPAVVRIDMTGGRRGAGTGGGAGGGAESGGGSGERAG
;
A
#
# COMPACT_ATOMS: atom_id res chain seq x y z
N MET A 1 17.41 -14.00 5.98
CA MET A 1 18.49 -13.39 6.80
C MET A 1 18.47 -14.03 8.18
N THR A 2 19.49 -14.81 8.52
CA THR A 2 19.61 -15.56 9.79
C THR A 2 20.46 -14.77 10.77
N TYR A 3 19.93 -14.44 11.95
CA TYR A 3 20.68 -13.77 13.02
C TYR A 3 20.94 -14.77 14.16
N VAL A 4 22.21 -15.05 14.42
CA VAL A 4 22.68 -15.89 15.54
C VAL A 4 23.22 -14.94 16.61
N GLY A 5 22.74 -15.08 17.85
CA GLY A 5 23.26 -14.34 19.00
C GLY A 5 23.69 -15.31 20.11
N GLU A 6 24.97 -15.28 20.47
CA GLU A 6 25.52 -15.95 21.66
C GLU A 6 25.43 -15.04 22.92
N PRO A 7 25.47 -15.61 24.14
CA PRO A 7 25.15 -14.91 25.37
C PRO A 7 26.37 -14.45 26.19
N GLY A 8 26.28 -13.24 26.75
CA GLY A 8 27.23 -12.70 27.72
C GLY A 8 26.70 -12.80 29.16
N SER A 9 27.48 -13.46 30.02
CA SER A 9 27.28 -13.65 31.47
C SER A 9 27.54 -12.38 32.31
N ALA A 10 26.79 -12.17 33.39
CA ALA A 10 27.23 -11.40 34.56
C ALA A 10 26.51 -11.82 35.85
N ARG A 11 27.18 -11.60 36.99
CA ARG A 11 27.12 -12.35 38.24
C ARG A 11 26.11 -11.84 39.28
N CYS A 12 25.85 -12.74 40.25
CA CYS A 12 25.20 -12.60 41.55
C CYS A 12 25.45 -11.31 42.36
N ALA A 13 24.43 -10.90 43.12
CA ALA A 13 24.57 -10.36 44.48
C ALA A 13 23.36 -10.73 45.36
N ARG A 14 23.62 -11.15 46.61
CA ARG A 14 22.66 -11.45 47.69
C ARG A 14 22.27 -10.17 48.47
N PRO A 15 21.18 -10.20 49.25
CA PRO A 15 21.30 -9.92 50.70
C PRO A 15 20.53 -10.95 51.56
N ALA A 16 21.14 -11.53 52.59
CA ALA A 16 21.25 -11.06 53.98
C ALA A 16 19.96 -11.27 54.81
N ARG A 17 20.01 -12.25 55.73
CA ARG A 17 19.04 -12.54 56.79
C ARG A 17 19.27 -11.61 57.98
N ALA A 18 18.19 -11.20 58.65
CA ALA A 18 18.20 -10.79 60.04
C ALA A 18 17.08 -11.53 60.80
N LEU A 19 17.44 -12.09 61.95
CA LEU A 19 16.60 -12.79 62.93
C LEU A 19 16.07 -11.80 63.97
N SER A 20 14.87 -12.04 64.49
CA SER A 20 14.49 -11.70 65.86
C SER A 20 13.38 -12.64 66.34
N ALA A 21 13.44 -13.00 67.63
CA ALA A 21 12.71 -14.08 68.27
C ALA A 21 11.87 -13.56 69.46
N GLY A 22 10.84 -14.34 69.81
CA GLY A 22 10.17 -14.38 71.12
C GLY A 22 8.78 -13.73 71.19
N ALA A 23 7.82 -14.12 72.03
CA ALA A 23 7.56 -15.33 72.83
C ALA A 23 6.15 -15.20 73.46
N VAL A 24 5.57 -16.35 73.89
CA VAL A 24 4.55 -16.56 74.96
C VAL A 24 3.03 -16.40 74.68
N LEU A 25 2.31 -17.41 75.19
CA LEU A 25 0.87 -17.72 75.23
C LEU A 25 -0.04 -16.73 75.98
N ALA A 26 -1.32 -16.70 75.60
CA ALA A 26 -2.46 -16.70 76.54
C ALA A 26 -3.76 -17.20 75.86
N VAL A 27 -4.47 -18.12 76.53
CA VAL A 27 -5.80 -18.66 76.21
C VAL A 27 -6.86 -17.86 76.98
N PRO A 28 -8.10 -17.75 76.46
CA PRO A 28 -9.23 -18.02 77.34
C PRO A 28 -10.24 -19.01 76.76
N VAL A 29 -10.72 -19.83 77.68
CA VAL A 29 -11.77 -20.82 77.61
C VAL A 29 -13.13 -20.12 77.53
N LEU A 30 -14.03 -20.62 76.67
CA LEU A 30 -15.47 -20.39 76.82
C LEU A 30 -16.20 -21.73 76.69
N VAL A 31 -16.97 -22.06 77.73
CA VAL A 31 -17.76 -23.28 77.90
C VAL A 31 -19.23 -22.92 77.71
N TRP A 32 -20.01 -23.80 77.06
CA TRP A 32 -21.39 -24.26 77.36
C TRP A 32 -22.17 -24.62 76.08
N PRO A 33 -23.21 -25.49 76.13
CA PRO A 33 -23.31 -26.78 76.80
C PRO A 33 -23.64 -27.93 75.80
N LEU A 34 -23.50 -29.16 76.28
CA LEU A 34 -23.94 -30.39 75.60
C LEU A 34 -25.47 -30.37 75.39
N VAL A 35 -25.91 -30.55 74.15
CA VAL A 35 -27.25 -31.05 73.82
C VAL A 35 -27.06 -32.40 73.12
N CYS A 36 -27.48 -33.48 73.80
CA CYS A 36 -27.59 -34.81 73.21
C CYS A 36 -28.94 -34.93 72.46
N VAL A 37 -28.88 -35.23 71.16
CA VAL A 37 -30.00 -35.68 70.31
C VAL A 37 -29.44 -36.82 69.43
N PRO A 38 -30.20 -37.90 69.15
CA PRO A 38 -29.67 -39.25 69.07
C PRO A 38 -29.02 -39.60 67.71
N ALA A 39 -28.20 -40.65 67.74
CA ALA A 39 -27.54 -41.22 66.58
C ALA A 39 -28.57 -41.74 65.56
N ALA A 40 -28.69 -41.02 64.44
CA ALA A 40 -29.28 -41.55 63.22
C ALA A 40 -28.16 -42.18 62.37
N GLN A 41 -28.31 -43.45 62.05
CA GLN A 41 -27.46 -44.15 61.09
C GLN A 41 -27.59 -43.47 59.72
N ALA A 42 -26.61 -42.66 59.34
CA ALA A 42 -26.45 -42.23 57.96
C ALA A 42 -25.70 -43.35 57.23
N ALA A 43 -26.40 -44.01 56.31
CA ALA A 43 -25.81 -44.91 55.34
C ALA A 43 -24.64 -44.20 54.65
N HIS A 44 -23.50 -44.89 54.56
CA HIS A 44 -22.36 -44.44 53.79
C HIS A 44 -22.75 -44.40 52.31
N GLY A 45 -23.20 -43.23 51.84
CA GLY A 45 -23.30 -42.96 50.42
C GLY A 45 -21.89 -43.05 49.83
N ALA A 46 -21.72 -43.93 48.85
CA ALA A 46 -20.51 -43.98 48.04
C ALA A 46 -20.17 -42.56 47.53
N PRO A 47 -18.89 -42.16 47.47
CA PRO A 47 -18.52 -40.87 46.90
C PRO A 47 -19.07 -40.82 45.47
N VAL A 48 -19.97 -39.86 45.22
CA VAL A 48 -20.35 -39.48 43.86
C VAL A 48 -19.05 -39.10 43.16
N PRO A 49 -18.67 -39.74 42.04
CA PRO A 49 -17.46 -39.34 41.33
C PRO A 49 -17.61 -37.85 41.00
N ALA A 50 -16.61 -37.05 41.37
CA ALA A 50 -16.51 -35.68 40.92
C ALA A 50 -16.71 -35.69 39.39
N ALA A 51 -17.70 -34.93 38.90
CA ALA A 51 -17.95 -34.83 37.47
C ALA A 51 -16.60 -34.52 36.79
N ALA A 52 -16.20 -35.37 35.84
CA ALA A 52 -15.01 -35.10 35.04
C ALA A 52 -15.13 -33.67 34.49
N PRO A 53 -14.08 -32.84 34.55
CA PRO A 53 -14.16 -31.48 34.02
C PRO A 53 -14.68 -31.55 32.59
N ALA A 54 -15.69 -30.74 32.27
CA ALA A 54 -16.33 -30.75 30.97
C ALA A 54 -15.25 -30.64 29.87
N GLU A 55 -15.31 -31.56 28.92
CA GLU A 55 -14.31 -31.65 27.86
C GLU A 55 -14.33 -30.38 27.01
N ARG A 56 -13.22 -29.64 27.01
CA ARG A 56 -13.10 -28.39 26.25
C ARG A 56 -13.12 -28.67 24.76
N ARG A 57 -13.86 -27.86 24.03
CA ARG A 57 -13.99 -27.88 22.57
C ARG A 57 -13.23 -26.69 21.98
N VAL A 58 -13.01 -26.70 20.66
CA VAL A 58 -12.21 -25.65 20.01
C VAL A 58 -12.85 -24.27 20.21
N ARG A 59 -14.16 -24.15 20.04
CA ARG A 59 -14.94 -22.94 20.34
C ARG A 59 -14.78 -22.39 21.76
N ASP A 60 -14.54 -23.25 22.76
CA ASP A 60 -14.34 -22.80 24.15
C ASP A 60 -12.96 -22.15 24.32
N ILE A 61 -12.00 -22.55 23.48
CA ILE A 61 -10.64 -22.00 23.43
C ILE A 61 -10.63 -20.72 22.61
N GLN A 62 -11.24 -20.72 21.43
CA GLN A 62 -11.34 -19.53 20.57
C GLN A 62 -12.18 -18.43 21.27
N GLY A 63 -13.41 -18.76 21.67
CA GLY A 63 -14.35 -17.79 22.22
C GLY A 63 -14.88 -16.82 21.16
N ALA A 64 -15.66 -15.83 21.62
CA ALA A 64 -16.24 -14.77 20.80
C ALA A 64 -15.52 -13.43 21.06
N GLY A 65 -14.25 -13.37 20.65
CA GLY A 65 -13.36 -12.23 20.81
C GLY A 65 -11.98 -12.52 20.20
N HIS A 66 -11.15 -11.49 20.03
CA HIS A 66 -9.78 -11.65 19.50
C HIS A 66 -8.76 -12.22 20.49
N LEU A 67 -9.17 -12.46 21.73
CA LEU A 67 -8.33 -13.10 22.74
C LEU A 67 -9.10 -14.26 23.35
N SER A 68 -8.42 -15.40 23.43
CA SER A 68 -8.97 -16.59 24.06
C SER A 68 -9.40 -16.32 25.51
N PRO A 69 -10.62 -16.71 25.92
CA PRO A 69 -11.02 -16.70 27.33
C PRO A 69 -10.23 -17.71 28.17
N LEU A 70 -9.50 -18.63 27.52
CA LEU A 70 -8.66 -19.65 28.13
C LEU A 70 -7.17 -19.33 27.98
N LYS A 71 -6.79 -18.11 27.58
CA LYS A 71 -5.39 -17.69 27.45
C LYS A 71 -4.57 -18.07 28.69
N GLY A 72 -3.52 -18.85 28.48
CA GLY A 72 -2.62 -19.33 29.52
C GLY A 72 -3.16 -20.51 30.32
N ALA A 73 -4.38 -20.99 30.13
CA ALA A 73 -4.92 -22.16 30.78
C ALA A 73 -4.40 -23.46 30.13
N ALA A 74 -4.31 -24.53 30.93
CA ALA A 74 -4.08 -25.87 30.41
C ALA A 74 -5.39 -26.45 29.89
N VAL A 75 -5.32 -27.10 28.73
CA VAL A 75 -6.42 -27.85 28.13
C VAL A 75 -5.99 -29.29 27.90
N ALA A 76 -6.93 -30.22 28.01
CA ALA A 76 -6.66 -31.64 27.86
C ALA A 76 -7.75 -32.28 26.99
N ARG A 77 -7.30 -33.19 26.12
CA ARG A 77 -8.08 -34.01 25.21
C ARG A 77 -9.06 -33.22 24.35
N VAL A 78 -8.62 -32.06 23.86
CA VAL A 78 -9.41 -31.26 22.91
C VAL A 78 -9.56 -32.09 21.62
N PRO A 79 -10.78 -32.48 21.21
CA PRO A 79 -10.99 -33.21 19.97
C PRO A 79 -10.81 -32.31 18.75
N GLY A 80 -10.29 -32.88 17.68
CA GLY A 80 -10.28 -32.23 16.37
C GLY A 80 -9.93 -33.20 15.25
N VAL A 81 -10.32 -32.85 14.03
CA VAL A 81 -9.83 -33.51 12.81
C VAL A 81 -8.76 -32.62 12.20
N VAL A 82 -7.58 -33.18 11.93
CA VAL A 82 -6.46 -32.47 11.31
C VAL A 82 -6.87 -32.04 9.90
N THR A 83 -6.71 -30.76 9.59
CA THR A 83 -7.15 -30.16 8.33
C THR A 83 -5.98 -29.80 7.42
N ALA A 84 -4.86 -29.35 7.97
CA ALA A 84 -3.64 -29.01 7.24
C ALA A 84 -2.42 -29.07 8.16
N LEU A 85 -1.22 -29.11 7.59
CA LEU A 85 0.05 -29.19 8.34
C LEU A 85 1.06 -28.18 7.82
N THR A 86 1.95 -27.74 8.70
CA THR A 86 3.16 -26.97 8.39
C THR A 86 4.37 -27.59 9.08
N GLY A 87 5.55 -26.97 8.95
CA GLY A 87 6.81 -27.46 9.50
C GLY A 87 6.91 -27.46 11.03
N ASN A 88 6.02 -26.77 11.73
CA ASN A 88 6.06 -26.60 13.20
C ASN A 88 4.72 -26.87 13.91
N GLY A 89 3.71 -27.35 13.19
CA GLY A 89 2.37 -27.51 13.72
C GLY A 89 1.37 -27.99 12.67
N PHE A 90 0.10 -28.01 13.07
CA PHE A 90 -1.02 -28.40 12.23
C PHE A 90 -2.28 -27.63 12.61
N TRP A 91 -3.19 -27.45 11.68
CA TRP A 91 -4.54 -26.97 11.97
C TRP A 91 -5.45 -28.17 12.21
N MET A 92 -6.37 -28.03 13.16
CA MET A 92 -7.46 -28.98 13.36
C MET A 92 -8.79 -28.24 13.52
N GLN A 93 -9.88 -28.92 13.22
CA GLN A 93 -11.22 -28.38 13.37
C GLN A 93 -12.13 -29.34 14.12
N ASP A 94 -12.99 -28.81 14.99
CA ASP A 94 -13.92 -29.59 15.79
C ASP A 94 -14.92 -30.34 14.88
N PRO A 95 -15.05 -31.67 15.00
CA PRO A 95 -16.02 -32.44 14.22
C PRO A 95 -17.47 -32.24 14.69
N ALA A 96 -17.70 -31.61 15.84
CA ALA A 96 -19.02 -31.31 16.40
C ALA A 96 -19.16 -29.80 16.66
N PRO A 97 -19.31 -29.00 15.57
CA PRO A 97 -19.38 -27.55 15.66
C PRO A 97 -20.67 -27.10 16.38
N ASP A 98 -20.64 -25.92 16.96
CA ASP A 98 -21.84 -25.25 17.44
C ASP A 98 -22.61 -24.56 16.29
N ARG A 99 -23.49 -23.61 16.63
CA ARG A 99 -24.30 -22.85 15.66
C ARG A 99 -24.00 -21.36 15.69
N SER A 100 -22.90 -20.96 16.31
CA SER A 100 -22.54 -19.57 16.52
C SER A 100 -21.50 -19.15 15.49
N ASP A 101 -21.88 -18.21 14.62
CA ASP A 101 -20.94 -17.59 13.68
C ASP A 101 -19.89 -16.70 14.37
N ALA A 102 -20.00 -16.48 15.68
CA ALA A 102 -19.07 -15.68 16.48
C ALA A 102 -17.95 -16.50 17.12
N THR A 103 -17.89 -17.81 16.90
CA THR A 103 -16.88 -18.69 17.49
C THR A 103 -16.27 -19.55 16.41
N SER A 104 -14.93 -19.57 16.34
CA SER A 104 -14.23 -20.47 15.44
C SER A 104 -14.24 -21.90 15.98
N GLU A 105 -14.40 -22.86 15.08
CA GLU A 105 -14.24 -24.30 15.36
C GLU A 105 -12.87 -24.82 14.93
N GLY A 106 -12.04 -23.97 14.34
CA GLY A 106 -10.69 -24.25 13.90
C GLY A 106 -9.65 -23.70 14.87
N ILE A 107 -8.49 -24.35 14.95
CA ILE A 107 -7.38 -23.87 15.78
C ILE A 107 -6.05 -24.37 15.24
N PHE A 108 -5.01 -23.55 15.40
CA PHE A 108 -3.64 -23.97 15.15
C PHE A 108 -3.07 -24.69 16.39
N VAL A 109 -2.43 -25.84 16.15
CA VAL A 109 -1.76 -26.64 17.17
C VAL A 109 -0.26 -26.56 16.92
N PHE A 110 0.44 -25.84 17.80
CA PHE A 110 1.88 -25.64 17.72
C PHE A 110 2.61 -26.83 18.35
N THR A 111 3.45 -27.51 17.56
CA THR A 111 4.20 -28.70 17.97
C THR A 111 5.72 -28.50 17.94
N ARG A 112 6.19 -27.26 17.68
CA ARG A 112 7.61 -26.84 17.50
C ARG A 112 8.32 -27.45 16.30
N THR A 113 7.99 -28.67 15.95
CA THR A 113 8.55 -29.46 14.85
C THR A 113 7.42 -30.07 14.03
N ARG A 114 7.75 -30.63 12.88
CA ARG A 114 6.75 -31.19 11.96
C ARG A 114 6.05 -32.37 12.66
N PRO A 115 4.71 -32.33 12.80
CA PRO A 115 3.97 -33.40 13.47
C PRO A 115 3.86 -34.64 12.57
N SER A 116 3.59 -35.81 13.16
CA SER A 116 3.47 -37.10 12.46
C SER A 116 2.03 -37.46 12.03
N VAL A 117 1.08 -36.56 12.26
CA VAL A 117 -0.32 -36.70 11.83
C VAL A 117 -0.47 -36.35 10.34
N ALA A 118 -1.64 -36.62 9.77
CA ALA A 118 -2.00 -36.26 8.40
C ALA A 118 -3.41 -35.64 8.34
N PRO A 119 -3.76 -34.87 7.29
CA PRO A 119 -5.13 -34.41 7.12
C PRO A 119 -6.12 -35.58 7.12
N GLY A 120 -7.23 -35.45 7.84
CA GLY A 120 -8.20 -36.52 8.06
C GLY A 120 -7.87 -37.45 9.23
N ASP A 121 -6.79 -37.20 9.98
CA ASP A 121 -6.59 -37.85 11.27
C ASP A 121 -7.47 -37.20 12.35
N ALA A 122 -8.23 -38.01 13.10
CA ALA A 122 -8.94 -37.57 14.29
C ALA A 122 -7.99 -37.64 15.49
N VAL A 123 -7.87 -36.55 16.24
CA VAL A 123 -6.88 -36.40 17.32
C VAL A 123 -7.48 -35.84 18.60
N ARG A 124 -6.78 -36.09 19.71
CA ARG A 124 -6.95 -35.42 21.00
C ARG A 124 -5.68 -34.66 21.35
N VAL A 125 -5.80 -33.38 21.65
CA VAL A 125 -4.65 -32.52 21.97
C VAL A 125 -4.69 -32.10 23.42
N ASP A 126 -3.56 -32.29 24.10
CA ASP A 126 -3.26 -31.69 25.40
C ASP A 126 -2.24 -30.56 25.20
N GLY A 127 -2.37 -29.48 25.96
CA GLY A 127 -1.46 -28.36 25.85
C GLY A 127 -1.83 -27.16 26.70
N ARG A 128 -1.20 -26.03 26.40
CA ARG A 128 -1.54 -24.73 26.98
C ARG A 128 -2.04 -23.81 25.88
N VAL A 129 -3.11 -23.09 26.15
CA VAL A 129 -3.62 -22.08 25.20
C VAL A 129 -2.72 -20.85 25.25
N SER A 130 -2.33 -20.35 24.08
CA SER A 130 -1.47 -19.18 23.93
C SER A 130 -1.96 -18.24 22.83
N GLU A 131 -1.58 -16.97 22.96
CA GLU A 131 -1.78 -15.93 21.97
C GLU A 131 -0.45 -15.66 21.27
N PHE A 132 -0.30 -16.15 20.03
CA PHE A 132 0.92 -15.96 19.26
C PHE A 132 0.83 -14.70 18.40
N ARG A 133 1.76 -13.77 18.58
CA ARG A 133 1.82 -12.53 17.82
C ARG A 133 2.99 -12.51 16.86
N ALA A 134 2.70 -12.61 15.57
CA ALA A 134 3.71 -12.46 14.53
C ALA A 134 4.34 -11.05 14.61
N GLY A 135 5.68 -10.99 14.57
CA GLY A 135 6.45 -9.76 14.78
C GLY A 135 6.68 -9.38 16.26
N GLY A 136 6.20 -10.18 17.22
CA GLY A 136 6.44 -9.99 18.65
C GLY A 136 5.52 -8.97 19.32
N THR A 137 5.75 -8.70 20.61
CA THR A 137 4.82 -7.93 21.46
C THR A 137 4.64 -6.46 21.10
N ARG A 138 5.55 -5.88 20.29
CA ARG A 138 5.45 -4.50 19.79
C ARG A 138 4.74 -4.40 18.43
N SER A 139 4.41 -5.55 17.82
CA SER A 139 3.69 -5.61 16.56
C SER A 139 2.27 -5.07 16.71
N ALA A 140 1.80 -4.35 15.70
CA ALA A 140 0.41 -3.90 15.58
C ALA A 140 -0.52 -4.95 14.94
N ALA A 141 -0.01 -6.13 14.57
CA ALA A 141 -0.84 -7.27 14.17
C ALA A 141 -1.64 -7.79 15.36
N LEU A 142 -2.79 -8.44 15.14
CA LEU A 142 -3.50 -9.26 16.13
C LEU A 142 -2.64 -10.45 16.59
N SER A 143 -3.02 -11.11 17.68
CA SER A 143 -2.54 -12.46 17.97
C SER A 143 -3.41 -13.52 17.30
N ARG A 144 -2.81 -14.67 17.06
CA ARG A 144 -3.49 -15.91 16.70
C ARG A 144 -3.66 -16.77 17.94
N THR A 145 -4.85 -17.33 18.14
CA THR A 145 -5.10 -18.29 19.21
C THR A 145 -4.55 -19.66 18.82
N GLU A 146 -3.70 -20.25 19.66
CA GLU A 146 -3.12 -21.58 19.40
C GLU A 146 -3.03 -22.44 20.66
N ILE A 147 -2.93 -23.76 20.45
CA ILE A 147 -2.57 -24.71 21.52
C ILE A 147 -1.07 -25.01 21.39
N ASP A 148 -0.29 -24.59 22.38
CA ASP A 148 1.08 -25.08 22.58
C ASP A 148 1.01 -26.53 23.09
N ALA A 149 1.14 -27.48 22.16
CA ALA A 149 0.84 -28.88 22.42
C ALA A 149 1.94 -29.56 23.22
N THR A 150 1.53 -30.26 24.28
CA THR A 150 2.38 -31.17 25.05
C THR A 150 2.17 -32.62 24.63
N ARG A 151 0.99 -32.95 24.08
CA ARG A 151 0.66 -34.29 23.59
C ARG A 151 -0.40 -34.22 22.50
N THR A 152 -0.24 -35.05 21.47
CA THR A 152 -1.26 -35.32 20.45
C THR A 152 -1.49 -36.82 20.40
N VAL A 153 -2.72 -37.26 20.65
CA VAL A 153 -3.13 -38.67 20.57
C VAL A 153 -3.96 -38.87 19.30
N LEU A 154 -3.52 -39.77 18.43
CA LEU A 154 -4.27 -40.19 17.26
C LEU A 154 -5.38 -41.17 17.67
N GLU A 155 -6.64 -40.85 17.36
CA GLU A 155 -7.80 -41.71 17.63
C GLU A 155 -8.20 -42.53 16.40
N ALA A 156 -8.19 -41.92 15.21
CA ALA A 156 -8.55 -42.56 13.95
C ALA A 156 -7.84 -41.90 12.77
N ARG A 157 -7.66 -42.65 11.67
CA ARG A 157 -7.09 -42.16 10.41
C ARG A 157 -8.16 -42.11 9.32
N GLY A 158 -8.02 -41.17 8.38
CA GLY A 158 -8.86 -41.10 7.18
C GLY A 158 -10.34 -40.83 7.44
N VAL A 159 -10.66 -40.14 8.53
CA VAL A 159 -12.03 -39.65 8.75
C VAL A 159 -12.35 -38.51 7.77
N PRO A 160 -13.63 -38.31 7.41
CA PRO A 160 -14.01 -37.16 6.59
C PRO A 160 -13.58 -35.84 7.24
N LEU A 161 -13.06 -34.94 6.42
CA LEU A 161 -12.72 -33.58 6.85
C LEU A 161 -14.01 -32.80 7.17
N PRO A 162 -14.03 -31.95 8.21
CA PRO A 162 -15.11 -31.01 8.42
C PRO A 162 -15.38 -30.18 7.15
N PRO A 163 -16.66 -29.95 6.78
CA PRO A 163 -17.00 -29.22 5.58
C PRO A 163 -16.50 -27.76 5.66
N PRO A 164 -16.00 -27.18 4.56
CA PRO A 164 -15.52 -25.81 4.58
C PRO A 164 -16.67 -24.81 4.66
N VAL A 165 -16.44 -23.69 5.35
CA VAL A 165 -17.33 -22.52 5.32
C VAL A 165 -17.15 -21.82 3.97
N THR A 166 -18.24 -21.66 3.22
CA THR A 166 -18.18 -20.95 1.93
C THR A 166 -18.23 -19.43 2.17
N LEU A 167 -17.27 -18.70 1.61
CA LEU A 167 -17.24 -17.23 1.62
C LEU A 167 -17.97 -16.63 0.42
N GLY A 168 -18.55 -15.47 0.64
CA GLY A 168 -19.23 -14.68 -0.37
C GLY A 168 -20.72 -15.00 -0.47
N PRO A 169 -21.35 -14.68 -1.61
CA PRO A 169 -22.80 -14.62 -1.70
C PRO A 169 -23.61 -15.86 -1.35
N GLY A 170 -23.05 -17.04 -1.64
CA GLY A 170 -23.68 -18.34 -1.37
C GLY A 170 -23.40 -18.89 0.04
N GLY A 171 -22.75 -18.11 0.91
CA GLY A 171 -22.41 -18.52 2.27
C GLY A 171 -22.25 -17.32 3.20
N ARG A 172 -21.17 -17.32 4.00
CA ARG A 172 -20.87 -16.22 4.93
C ARG A 172 -20.27 -15.04 4.15
N ARG A 173 -20.86 -13.86 4.31
CA ARG A 173 -20.42 -12.61 3.65
C ARG A 173 -19.66 -11.75 4.64
N ALA A 174 -18.41 -11.45 4.33
CA ALA A 174 -17.67 -10.42 5.04
C ALA A 174 -18.38 -9.06 4.85
N PRO A 175 -18.41 -8.20 5.88
CA PRO A 175 -18.77 -6.80 5.72
C PRO A 175 -17.91 -6.16 4.62
N GLY A 176 -18.52 -5.32 3.79
CA GLY A 176 -17.88 -4.76 2.58
C GLY A 176 -17.43 -3.31 2.70
N ALA A 177 -17.28 -2.78 3.92
CA ALA A 177 -16.77 -1.42 4.14
C ALA A 177 -16.22 -1.23 5.55
N VAL A 178 -16.97 -1.70 6.55
CA VAL A 178 -16.61 -1.56 7.96
C VAL A 178 -15.64 -2.67 8.37
N ILE A 179 -14.43 -2.27 8.75
CA ILE A 179 -13.44 -3.19 9.33
C ILE A 179 -13.74 -3.39 10.80
N ASP A 180 -13.96 -2.28 11.50
CA ASP A 180 -14.29 -2.21 12.92
C ASP A 180 -15.08 -0.91 13.16
N GLY A 181 -16.34 -1.06 13.53
CA GLY A 181 -17.30 0.02 13.75
C GLY A 181 -17.34 0.57 15.17
N ASP A 182 -16.46 0.11 16.07
CA ASP A 182 -16.42 0.53 17.47
C ASP A 182 -15.49 1.74 17.71
N ASP A 183 -15.41 2.64 16.73
CA ASP A 183 -14.47 3.76 16.64
C ASP A 183 -14.73 4.93 17.62
N ARG A 184 -15.50 4.71 18.70
CA ARG A 184 -15.81 5.71 19.74
C ARG A 184 -14.57 6.08 20.56
N GLY A 185 -13.61 6.78 19.94
CA GLY A 185 -12.34 7.17 20.54
C GLY A 185 -11.29 7.72 19.57
N GLY A 186 -11.52 7.65 18.24
CA GLY A 186 -10.51 7.99 17.24
C GLY A 186 -9.58 6.81 16.91
N PRO A 187 -8.58 7.01 16.04
CA PRO A 187 -7.71 5.94 15.58
C PRO A 187 -6.82 5.40 16.70
N GLY A 188 -6.42 4.13 16.60
CA GLY A 188 -5.51 3.50 17.55
C GLY A 188 -6.18 2.80 18.75
N ARG A 189 -7.49 2.55 18.71
CA ARG A 189 -8.17 1.74 19.75
C ARG A 189 -7.69 0.30 19.67
N ASP A 190 -7.37 -0.31 20.80
CA ASP A 190 -7.01 -1.73 20.86
C ASP A 190 -8.26 -2.62 20.73
N ALA A 191 -8.44 -3.23 19.55
CA ALA A 191 -9.54 -4.14 19.23
C ALA A 191 -9.50 -5.43 20.07
N GLU A 192 -8.33 -5.87 20.54
CA GLU A 192 -8.21 -7.09 21.34
C GLU A 192 -8.77 -6.96 22.75
N THR A 193 -8.86 -5.73 23.27
CA THR A 193 -9.27 -5.48 24.66
C THR A 193 -10.44 -4.52 24.78
N GLY A 194 -10.90 -3.91 23.69
CA GLY A 194 -12.00 -2.95 23.69
C GLY A 194 -12.84 -3.01 22.41
N GLY A 195 -14.13 -2.69 22.57
CA GLY A 195 -15.15 -2.89 21.54
C GLY A 195 -16.05 -4.08 21.88
N ARG A 196 -17.03 -4.33 21.03
CA ARG A 196 -17.95 -5.46 21.07
C ARG A 196 -17.66 -6.34 19.87
N PHE A 197 -17.37 -7.60 20.13
CA PHE A 197 -17.23 -8.58 19.05
C PHE A 197 -18.56 -8.78 18.29
N ASP A 198 -18.63 -8.30 17.05
CA ASP A 198 -19.78 -8.31 16.13
C ASP A 198 -19.37 -8.71 14.70
N PRO A 199 -19.16 -10.03 14.44
CA PRO A 199 -18.74 -10.56 13.14
C PRO A 199 -19.76 -10.37 12.01
N VAL A 200 -20.94 -9.81 12.30
CA VAL A 200 -21.94 -9.44 11.29
C VAL A 200 -21.66 -8.06 10.73
N ARG A 201 -21.09 -7.15 11.53
CA ARG A 201 -20.84 -5.75 11.16
C ARG A 201 -19.39 -5.46 10.87
N ASP A 202 -18.48 -6.13 11.58
CA ASP A 202 -17.07 -5.81 11.59
C ASP A 202 -16.28 -6.90 10.87
N ALA A 203 -15.57 -6.52 9.81
CA ALA A 203 -14.81 -7.49 9.01
C ALA A 203 -13.64 -8.08 9.81
N LEU A 204 -13.05 -7.32 10.74
CA LEU A 204 -12.02 -7.83 11.64
C LEU A 204 -12.55 -9.04 12.43
N ASP A 205 -13.72 -8.90 13.03
CA ASP A 205 -14.39 -9.94 13.83
C ASP A 205 -14.91 -11.08 12.95
N PHE A 206 -15.38 -10.77 11.75
CA PHE A 206 -15.82 -11.76 10.78
C PHE A 206 -14.71 -12.76 10.48
N TYR A 207 -13.50 -12.29 10.14
CA TYR A 207 -12.38 -13.18 9.85
C TYR A 207 -11.80 -13.83 11.11
N GLU A 208 -11.77 -13.12 12.24
CA GLU A 208 -11.41 -13.70 13.55
C GLU A 208 -12.29 -14.92 13.87
N SER A 209 -13.61 -14.81 13.66
CA SER A 209 -14.55 -15.92 13.91
C SER A 209 -14.36 -17.13 12.99
N LEU A 210 -13.47 -17.04 12.00
CA LEU A 210 -13.11 -18.10 11.06
C LEU A 210 -11.65 -18.54 11.23
N GLU A 211 -10.91 -18.00 12.19
CA GLU A 211 -9.48 -18.30 12.38
C GLU A 211 -9.24 -19.81 12.54
N GLY A 212 -8.37 -20.37 11.72
CA GLY A 212 -8.01 -21.78 11.70
C GLY A 212 -9.07 -22.71 11.08
N MET A 213 -10.22 -22.21 10.65
CA MET A 213 -11.27 -23.02 10.02
C MET A 213 -10.95 -23.35 8.57
N ARG A 214 -11.50 -24.48 8.10
CA ARG A 214 -11.61 -24.78 6.68
C ARG A 214 -12.57 -23.80 6.02
N VAL A 215 -12.10 -23.13 4.98
CA VAL A 215 -12.81 -22.09 4.24
C VAL A 215 -12.74 -22.38 2.74
N ARG A 216 -13.81 -22.04 2.02
CA ARG A 216 -13.96 -22.18 0.58
C ARG A 216 -14.26 -20.83 -0.06
N VAL A 217 -13.50 -20.48 -1.09
CA VAL A 217 -13.92 -19.47 -2.08
C VAL A 217 -14.32 -20.19 -3.37
N THR A 218 -15.43 -19.79 -3.97
CA THR A 218 -15.94 -20.42 -5.20
C THR A 218 -15.99 -19.41 -6.33
N ASP A 219 -15.57 -19.82 -7.52
CA ASP A 219 -15.56 -19.01 -8.74
C ASP A 219 -14.90 -17.64 -8.52
N ALA A 220 -13.74 -17.62 -7.86
CA ALA A 220 -13.09 -16.38 -7.47
C ALA A 220 -12.53 -15.62 -8.67
N VAL A 221 -12.47 -14.29 -8.56
CA VAL A 221 -11.81 -13.41 -9.54
C VAL A 221 -10.68 -12.66 -8.86
N ALA A 222 -9.52 -12.56 -9.51
CA ALA A 222 -8.39 -11.78 -9.02
C ALA A 222 -8.74 -10.29 -9.00
N ALA A 223 -8.61 -9.67 -7.83
CA ALA A 223 -8.80 -8.24 -7.63
C ALA A 223 -7.49 -7.44 -7.81
N GLY A 224 -6.35 -8.13 -7.75
CA GLY A 224 -5.01 -7.63 -8.02
C GLY A 224 -4.14 -8.74 -8.60
N PRO A 225 -2.98 -8.39 -9.19
CA PRO A 225 -2.08 -9.42 -9.69
C PRO A 225 -1.39 -10.18 -8.58
N SER A 226 -0.88 -11.38 -8.90
CA SER A 226 -0.03 -12.16 -8.01
C SER A 226 1.24 -11.39 -7.64
N ARG A 227 1.61 -11.42 -6.34
CA ARG A 227 2.86 -10.83 -5.85
C ARG A 227 3.31 -11.56 -4.59
N ASP A 228 4.60 -11.85 -4.48
CA ASP A 228 5.22 -12.40 -3.27
C ASP A 228 4.53 -13.67 -2.72
N GLY A 229 4.06 -14.55 -3.62
CA GLY A 229 3.34 -15.77 -3.24
C GLY A 229 1.85 -15.56 -2.90
N GLU A 230 1.35 -14.33 -2.98
CA GLU A 230 -0.01 -13.98 -2.61
C GLU A 230 -0.89 -13.60 -3.81
N ILE A 231 -2.19 -13.87 -3.70
CA ILE A 231 -3.21 -13.48 -4.69
C ILE A 231 -4.45 -12.91 -4.00
N PRO A 232 -4.72 -11.62 -4.14
CA PRO A 232 -5.95 -11.03 -3.64
C PRO A 232 -7.12 -11.35 -4.58
N VAL A 233 -8.18 -12.01 -4.07
CA VAL A 233 -9.36 -12.39 -4.86
C VAL A 233 -10.66 -11.94 -4.23
N LEU A 234 -11.70 -11.87 -5.07
CA LEU A 234 -13.08 -11.68 -4.65
C LEU A 234 -13.89 -12.94 -4.97
N PRO A 235 -14.63 -13.52 -4.00
CA PRO A 235 -15.46 -14.70 -4.23
C PRO A 235 -16.57 -14.45 -5.26
N ALA A 236 -17.10 -15.52 -5.86
CA ALA A 236 -18.26 -15.52 -6.74
C ALA A 236 -18.19 -14.48 -7.86
N GLY A 237 -17.04 -14.39 -8.53
CA GLY A 237 -16.77 -13.44 -9.60
C GLY A 237 -16.87 -11.98 -9.18
N GLY A 238 -16.84 -11.68 -7.88
CA GLY A 238 -17.01 -10.33 -7.36
C GLY A 238 -18.44 -9.92 -7.01
N ALA A 239 -19.40 -10.85 -7.06
CA ALA A 239 -20.78 -10.53 -6.73
C ALA A 239 -20.89 -10.02 -5.28
N GLY A 240 -21.42 -8.81 -5.11
CA GLY A 240 -21.57 -8.17 -3.81
C GLY A 240 -20.33 -7.44 -3.29
N ALA A 241 -19.25 -7.37 -4.07
CA ALA A 241 -18.09 -6.52 -3.75
C ALA A 241 -18.43 -5.02 -3.96
N GLY A 242 -17.56 -4.16 -3.43
CA GLY A 242 -17.58 -2.72 -3.63
C GLY A 242 -17.38 -2.28 -5.09
N VAL A 243 -17.02 -1.02 -5.29
CA VAL A 243 -16.89 -0.45 -6.65
C VAL A 243 -15.77 -1.15 -7.41
N ARG A 244 -16.14 -1.84 -8.49
CA ARG A 244 -15.20 -2.52 -9.40
C ARG A 244 -14.59 -1.53 -10.39
N THR A 245 -13.30 -1.69 -10.67
CA THR A 245 -12.64 -0.95 -11.75
C THR A 245 -13.17 -1.42 -13.11
N ALA A 246 -12.97 -0.62 -14.15
CA ALA A 246 -13.41 -0.96 -15.51
C ALA A 246 -12.82 -2.29 -16.01
N ARG A 247 -11.66 -2.68 -15.46
CA ARG A 247 -10.84 -3.81 -15.89
C ARG A 247 -10.89 -5.01 -14.94
N GLY A 248 -11.82 -4.97 -13.98
CA GLY A 248 -12.11 -6.11 -13.10
C GLY A 248 -11.35 -6.12 -11.79
N GLY A 249 -10.68 -5.04 -11.39
CA GLY A 249 -10.17 -4.84 -10.03
C GLY A 249 -11.25 -4.33 -9.06
N VAL A 250 -10.86 -3.91 -7.87
CA VAL A 250 -11.73 -3.21 -6.90
C VAL A 250 -11.05 -1.94 -6.40
N LEU A 251 -11.80 -0.84 -6.35
CA LEU A 251 -11.30 0.50 -6.05
C LEU A 251 -11.36 0.77 -4.55
N GLU A 252 -10.25 1.20 -3.94
CA GLU A 252 -10.28 1.71 -2.57
C GLU A 252 -10.87 3.12 -2.55
N ARG A 253 -11.81 3.35 -1.63
CA ARG A 253 -12.48 4.63 -1.42
C ARG A 253 -12.25 5.09 0.01
N ALA A 254 -12.40 6.40 0.26
CA ALA A 254 -12.21 6.98 1.59
C ALA A 254 -13.05 6.27 2.68
N SER A 255 -14.23 5.78 2.33
CA SER A 255 -15.16 5.09 3.23
C SER A 255 -15.12 3.57 3.13
N ASP A 256 -14.28 3.01 2.26
CA ASP A 256 -14.30 1.58 1.93
C ASP A 256 -12.93 1.09 1.47
N ALA A 257 -12.28 0.28 2.32
CA ALA A 257 -11.00 -0.35 2.05
C ALA A 257 -11.11 -1.75 1.40
N ASN A 258 -12.33 -2.13 0.99
CA ASN A 258 -12.73 -3.42 0.42
C ASN A 258 -12.34 -4.63 1.30
N PRO A 259 -12.79 -4.69 2.58
CA PRO A 259 -12.47 -5.78 3.49
C PRO A 259 -13.06 -7.14 3.09
N GLU A 260 -14.01 -7.19 2.15
CA GLU A 260 -14.57 -8.43 1.61
C GLU A 260 -13.62 -9.23 0.70
N ARG A 261 -12.43 -8.68 0.45
CA ARG A 261 -11.37 -9.34 -0.31
C ARG A 261 -10.70 -10.43 0.51
N VAL A 262 -10.42 -11.55 -0.15
CA VAL A 262 -9.72 -12.69 0.44
C VAL A 262 -8.31 -12.75 -0.14
N LEU A 263 -7.30 -12.79 0.72
CA LEU A 263 -5.91 -12.96 0.31
C LEU A 263 -5.56 -14.44 0.31
N LEU A 264 -5.23 -15.01 -0.84
CA LEU A 264 -4.69 -16.36 -0.96
C LEU A 264 -3.18 -16.29 -0.78
N ASP A 265 -2.59 -17.31 -0.17
CA ASP A 265 -1.15 -17.41 0.09
C ASP A 265 -0.66 -18.83 -0.23
N ASP A 266 0.57 -18.94 -0.75
CA ASP A 266 1.14 -20.18 -1.29
C ASP A 266 1.79 -21.11 -0.25
N ALA A 267 1.71 -20.77 1.04
CA ALA A 267 2.37 -21.51 2.12
C ALA A 267 2.02 -23.02 2.19
N LEU A 268 0.84 -23.43 1.71
CA LEU A 268 0.41 -24.83 1.69
C LEU A 268 0.36 -25.46 0.29
N ALA A 269 0.15 -24.66 -0.74
CA ALA A 269 0.12 -25.10 -2.13
C ALA A 269 0.50 -23.95 -3.05
N PRO A 270 1.28 -24.20 -4.13
CA PRO A 270 1.66 -23.14 -5.04
C PRO A 270 0.43 -22.53 -5.71
N LEU A 271 0.48 -21.22 -5.93
CA LEU A 271 -0.55 -20.46 -6.62
C LEU A 271 -0.14 -20.13 -8.06
N PRO A 272 -1.08 -20.10 -9.02
CA PRO A 272 -0.78 -19.66 -10.38
C PRO A 272 -0.50 -18.16 -10.43
N ALA A 273 0.36 -17.70 -11.34
CA ALA A 273 0.46 -16.27 -11.64
C ALA A 273 -0.87 -15.76 -12.25
N MET A 274 -1.44 -14.72 -11.67
CA MET A 274 -2.75 -14.16 -12.02
C MET A 274 -2.62 -12.66 -12.30
N ASN A 275 -3.25 -12.20 -13.37
CA ASN A 275 -3.53 -10.78 -13.61
C ASN A 275 -4.86 -10.40 -12.99
N VAL A 276 -5.13 -9.09 -12.87
CA VAL A 276 -6.48 -8.60 -12.54
C VAL A 276 -7.51 -9.19 -13.50
N GLY A 277 -8.64 -9.64 -12.97
CA GLY A 277 -9.74 -10.20 -13.77
C GLY A 277 -9.59 -11.68 -14.16
N ASP A 278 -8.42 -12.29 -13.98
CA ASP A 278 -8.26 -13.75 -14.07
C ASP A 278 -9.17 -14.46 -13.07
N ARG A 279 -9.57 -15.70 -13.39
CA ARG A 279 -10.53 -16.46 -12.58
C ARG A 279 -9.95 -17.75 -12.04
N LEU A 280 -10.44 -18.14 -10.86
CA LEU A 280 -10.26 -19.46 -10.25
C LEU A 280 -11.63 -20.15 -10.25
N PRO A 281 -12.06 -20.77 -11.37
CA PRO A 281 -13.35 -21.44 -11.46
C PRO A 281 -13.43 -22.64 -10.50
N GLY A 282 -14.63 -22.88 -9.97
CA GLY A 282 -14.89 -23.92 -8.99
C GLY A 282 -14.41 -23.54 -7.59
N ALA A 283 -14.21 -24.54 -6.74
CA ALA A 283 -13.87 -24.35 -5.33
C ALA A 283 -12.35 -24.30 -5.11
N ALA A 284 -11.89 -23.31 -4.36
CA ALA A 284 -10.58 -23.29 -3.73
C ALA A 284 -10.77 -23.43 -2.21
N ASP A 285 -10.40 -24.61 -1.70
CA ASP A 285 -10.52 -24.97 -0.28
C ASP A 285 -9.18 -24.79 0.42
N GLY A 286 -9.21 -24.14 1.58
CA GLY A 286 -8.02 -23.87 2.38
C GLY A 286 -8.33 -23.77 3.86
N VAL A 287 -7.31 -23.43 4.63
CA VAL A 287 -7.46 -23.02 6.03
C VAL A 287 -7.25 -21.51 6.12
N LEU A 288 -8.12 -20.80 6.83
CA LEU A 288 -7.92 -19.38 7.10
C LEU A 288 -6.93 -19.23 8.25
N ASP A 289 -5.81 -18.56 8.05
CA ASP A 289 -4.80 -18.28 9.07
C ASP A 289 -4.62 -16.77 9.23
N TYR A 290 -4.01 -16.35 10.33
CA TYR A 290 -3.66 -14.96 10.57
C TYR A 290 -2.16 -14.81 10.83
N GLY A 291 -1.55 -13.81 10.19
CA GLY A 291 -0.15 -13.48 10.40
C GLY A 291 0.22 -12.11 9.82
N PHE A 292 1.21 -11.45 10.42
CA PHE A 292 1.77 -10.19 9.92
C PHE A 292 0.74 -9.12 9.50
N GLY A 293 -0.40 -9.02 10.22
CA GLY A 293 -1.39 -7.98 9.97
C GLY A 293 -2.50 -8.32 8.96
N ALA A 294 -2.59 -9.56 8.48
CA ALA A 294 -3.62 -9.96 7.52
C ALA A 294 -4.11 -11.40 7.72
N PHE A 295 -5.41 -11.61 7.47
CA PHE A 295 -6.00 -12.93 7.31
C PHE A 295 -5.70 -13.46 5.91
N ARG A 296 -5.27 -14.73 5.84
CA ARG A 296 -4.88 -15.41 4.60
C ARG A 296 -5.58 -16.74 4.49
N LEU A 297 -6.17 -17.02 3.34
CA LEU A 297 -6.64 -18.35 2.99
C LEU A 297 -5.45 -19.13 2.42
N LEU A 298 -5.05 -20.21 3.10
CA LEU A 298 -3.98 -21.09 2.67
C LEU A 298 -4.57 -22.28 1.90
N PRO A 299 -4.56 -22.31 0.55
CA PRO A 299 -5.22 -23.37 -0.19
C PRO A 299 -4.53 -24.71 0.02
N THR A 300 -5.31 -25.77 0.18
CA THR A 300 -4.80 -27.13 0.38
C THR A 300 -4.48 -27.86 -0.93
N ALA A 301 -4.81 -27.25 -2.06
CA ALA A 301 -4.47 -27.69 -3.40
C ALA A 301 -4.34 -26.47 -4.31
N THR A 302 -3.50 -26.58 -5.35
CA THR A 302 -3.32 -25.52 -6.34
C THR A 302 -4.62 -25.29 -7.12
N PRO A 303 -5.21 -24.08 -7.07
CA PRO A 303 -6.41 -23.78 -7.82
C PRO A 303 -6.09 -23.65 -9.31
N ARG A 304 -7.05 -24.03 -10.16
CA ARG A 304 -6.91 -23.91 -11.62
C ARG A 304 -7.13 -22.45 -12.03
N ARG A 305 -6.19 -21.88 -12.77
CA ARG A 305 -6.33 -20.58 -13.42
C ARG A 305 -7.18 -20.67 -14.70
N GLN A 306 -8.00 -19.65 -14.91
CA GLN A 306 -8.59 -19.27 -16.19
C GLN A 306 -8.19 -17.84 -16.51
N ASP A 307 -7.57 -17.65 -17.67
CA ASP A 307 -7.14 -16.34 -18.18
C ASP A 307 -8.35 -15.42 -18.42
N GLY A 308 -8.24 -14.18 -17.94
CA GLY A 308 -9.25 -13.13 -18.10
C GLY A 308 -9.12 -12.34 -19.40
N GLY A 309 -8.05 -12.55 -20.17
CA GLY A 309 -7.80 -11.85 -21.43
C GLY A 309 -7.41 -10.38 -21.28
N LEU A 310 -6.83 -10.01 -20.13
CA LEU A 310 -6.39 -8.64 -19.86
C LEU A 310 -5.26 -8.24 -20.80
N ALA A 311 -5.43 -7.15 -21.55
CA ALA A 311 -4.43 -6.62 -22.48
C ALA A 311 -3.86 -5.29 -22.00
N ARG A 312 -2.55 -5.08 -22.15
CA ARG A 312 -1.89 -3.79 -21.88
C ARG A 312 -2.46 -2.72 -22.79
N GLU A 313 -2.72 -1.54 -22.24
CA GLU A 313 -3.32 -0.43 -22.98
C GLU A 313 -2.29 0.41 -23.74
N SER A 314 -2.78 1.22 -24.67
CA SER A 314 -2.03 2.32 -25.26
C SER A 314 -2.96 3.51 -25.42
N THR A 315 -2.41 4.70 -25.26
CA THR A 315 -3.12 5.95 -25.51
C THR A 315 -2.99 6.39 -26.97
N ARG A 316 -3.70 7.47 -27.33
CA ARG A 316 -3.55 8.10 -28.66
C ARG A 316 -2.29 8.99 -28.73
N PRO A 317 -1.68 9.16 -29.92
CA PRO A 317 -0.59 10.12 -30.08
C PRO A 317 -1.08 11.56 -29.85
N ALA A 318 -0.15 12.43 -29.45
CA ALA A 318 -0.40 13.86 -29.33
C ALA A 318 -0.48 14.52 -30.70
N GLY A 319 -1.43 15.44 -30.87
CA GLY A 319 -1.57 16.28 -32.05
C GLY A 319 -0.45 17.33 -32.15
N ALA A 320 -0.27 17.93 -33.33
CA ALA A 320 0.82 18.89 -33.58
C ALA A 320 0.83 20.12 -32.64
N GLY A 321 -0.34 20.55 -32.16
CA GLY A 321 -0.49 21.65 -31.21
C GLY A 321 -0.55 21.22 -29.74
N GLU A 322 -0.59 19.93 -29.46
CA GLU A 322 -0.70 19.39 -28.11
C GLU A 322 0.68 19.11 -27.51
N LEU A 323 0.88 19.59 -26.29
CA LEU A 323 1.99 19.19 -25.43
C LEU A 323 1.56 17.95 -24.62
N ALA A 324 2.28 16.84 -24.80
CA ALA A 324 2.12 15.64 -23.98
C ALA A 324 3.10 15.65 -22.80
N VAL A 325 2.57 15.65 -21.57
CA VAL A 325 3.34 15.55 -20.34
C VAL A 325 2.92 14.30 -19.58
N ALA A 326 3.88 13.43 -19.32
CA ALA A 326 3.66 12.18 -18.61
C ALA A 326 4.37 12.13 -17.25
N THR A 327 3.95 11.17 -16.43
CA THR A 327 4.71 10.72 -15.26
C THR A 327 4.93 9.21 -15.32
N ALA A 328 6.11 8.76 -14.91
CA ALA A 328 6.48 7.35 -14.84
C ALA A 328 7.49 7.11 -13.70
N ASP A 329 7.20 6.12 -12.84
CA ASP A 329 8.15 5.59 -11.88
C ASP A 329 8.95 4.46 -12.52
N LEU A 330 10.28 4.54 -12.49
CA LEU A 330 11.16 3.54 -13.07
C LEU A 330 11.44 2.37 -12.10
N GLY A 331 10.97 2.47 -10.84
CA GLY A 331 10.94 1.39 -9.86
C GLY A 331 12.29 1.04 -9.24
N GLY A 332 13.27 1.93 -9.24
CA GLY A 332 14.64 1.63 -8.83
C GLY A 332 15.44 0.95 -9.95
N LEU A 333 15.45 1.56 -11.13
CA LEU A 333 16.18 1.06 -12.30
C LEU A 333 17.66 1.46 -12.21
N SER A 334 18.57 0.50 -12.37
CA SER A 334 20.03 0.68 -12.43
C SER A 334 20.61 -0.22 -13.54
N PRO A 335 21.90 -0.12 -13.90
CA PRO A 335 22.53 -1.01 -14.87
C PRO A 335 22.54 -2.49 -14.47
N ASP A 336 22.33 -2.81 -13.19
CA ASP A 336 22.21 -4.19 -12.70
C ASP A 336 20.86 -4.83 -13.03
N ALA A 337 19.89 -4.03 -13.48
CA ALA A 337 18.58 -4.55 -13.84
C ALA A 337 18.66 -5.41 -15.12
N PRO A 338 17.85 -6.49 -15.22
CA PRO A 338 17.75 -7.26 -16.45
C PRO A 338 17.34 -6.40 -17.65
N SER A 339 17.89 -6.69 -18.83
CA SER A 339 17.62 -5.93 -20.06
C SER A 339 16.13 -5.87 -20.43
N GLU A 340 15.36 -6.90 -20.06
CA GLU A 340 13.92 -6.99 -20.25
C GLU A 340 13.18 -5.87 -19.50
N ARG A 341 13.71 -5.41 -18.38
CA ARG A 341 13.15 -4.30 -17.61
C ARG A 341 13.26 -2.97 -18.34
N PHE A 342 14.42 -2.72 -18.95
CA PHE A 342 14.63 -1.55 -19.82
C PHE A 342 13.74 -1.61 -21.07
N ALA A 343 13.62 -2.80 -21.68
CA ALA A 343 12.75 -3.01 -22.83
C ALA A 343 11.26 -2.78 -22.49
N ALA A 344 10.79 -3.27 -21.33
CA ALA A 344 9.44 -3.05 -20.85
C ALA A 344 9.14 -1.56 -20.62
N LEU A 345 10.05 -0.85 -19.93
CA LEU A 345 9.94 0.60 -19.74
C LEU A 345 9.90 1.36 -21.07
N ALA A 346 10.77 1.00 -22.01
CA ALA A 346 10.79 1.61 -23.33
C ALA A 346 9.47 1.38 -24.09
N ALA A 347 8.90 0.17 -24.01
CA ALA A 347 7.59 -0.13 -24.58
C ALA A 347 6.47 0.68 -23.92
N ASP A 348 6.52 0.89 -22.60
CA ASP A 348 5.56 1.76 -21.90
C ASP A 348 5.62 3.20 -22.43
N LEU A 349 6.81 3.75 -22.61
CA LEU A 349 6.98 5.12 -23.13
C LEU A 349 6.62 5.24 -24.62
N VAL A 350 7.03 4.29 -25.45
CA VAL A 350 6.89 4.38 -26.91
C VAL A 350 5.53 3.87 -27.39
N GLU A 351 5.15 2.66 -27.00
CA GLU A 351 3.90 2.03 -27.44
C GLU A 351 2.73 2.46 -26.58
N GLY A 352 2.91 2.46 -25.25
CA GLY A 352 1.88 2.80 -24.28
C GLY A 352 1.51 4.27 -24.32
N LEU A 353 2.46 5.15 -24.00
CA LEU A 353 2.26 6.59 -23.88
C LEU A 353 2.40 7.36 -25.20
N ARG A 354 2.80 6.69 -26.29
CA ARG A 354 3.03 7.28 -27.62
C ARG A 354 4.10 8.38 -27.63
N SER A 355 5.20 8.14 -26.92
CA SER A 355 6.38 9.01 -26.84
C SER A 355 6.07 10.47 -26.45
N PRO A 356 5.66 10.72 -25.19
CA PRO A 356 5.33 12.05 -24.67
C PRO A 356 6.44 13.08 -24.89
N ASP A 357 6.08 14.36 -24.99
CA ASP A 357 7.07 15.43 -25.17
C ASP A 357 7.97 15.60 -23.94
N LEU A 358 7.38 15.41 -22.76
CA LEU A 358 8.03 15.49 -21.46
C LEU A 358 7.55 14.34 -20.57
N VAL A 359 8.47 13.72 -19.84
CA VAL A 359 8.17 12.72 -18.81
C VAL A 359 8.84 13.13 -17.50
N ALA A 360 8.03 13.40 -16.48
CA ALA A 360 8.51 13.52 -15.10
C ALA A 360 8.77 12.11 -14.55
N ILE A 361 10.04 11.76 -14.36
CA ILE A 361 10.42 10.44 -13.89
C ILE A 361 10.94 10.44 -12.45
N THR A 362 10.70 9.31 -11.80
CA THR A 362 11.16 9.00 -10.44
C THR A 362 11.75 7.59 -10.42
N GLY A 363 12.49 7.23 -9.36
CA GLY A 363 12.99 5.86 -9.18
C GLY A 363 14.09 5.44 -10.17
N LEU A 364 14.82 6.39 -10.76
CA LEU A 364 16.05 6.13 -11.50
C LEU A 364 17.22 6.09 -10.50
N ARG A 365 17.94 4.97 -10.39
CA ARG A 365 19.11 4.86 -9.49
C ARG A 365 20.36 5.40 -10.18
N ASP A 366 21.40 5.60 -9.37
CA ASP A 366 22.75 5.82 -9.88
C ASP A 366 23.31 4.61 -10.65
N ASN A 367 24.57 4.73 -11.08
CA ASN A 367 25.24 3.73 -11.89
C ASN A 367 25.64 2.46 -11.11
N SER A 368 25.67 2.48 -9.77
CA SER A 368 26.07 1.34 -8.92
C SER A 368 24.87 0.67 -8.23
N GLY A 369 23.66 1.21 -8.40
CA GLY A 369 22.43 0.50 -8.14
C GLY A 369 22.10 0.34 -6.66
N ALA A 370 22.54 -0.74 -6.02
CA ALA A 370 22.32 -0.97 -4.59
C ALA A 370 23.62 -0.89 -3.77
N ASP A 371 24.77 -0.72 -4.44
CA ASP A 371 26.07 -0.65 -3.79
C ASP A 371 26.27 0.72 -3.13
N ASP A 372 26.52 0.71 -1.81
CA ASP A 372 26.83 1.92 -1.03
C ASP A 372 28.30 2.31 -1.15
N ASP A 373 28.70 2.74 -2.36
CA ASP A 373 30.08 3.06 -2.74
C ASP A 373 30.37 4.57 -2.93
N GLY A 374 29.35 5.41 -2.70
CA GLY A 374 29.41 6.87 -2.83
C GLY A 374 29.20 7.39 -4.26
N THR A 375 28.89 6.52 -5.22
CA THR A 375 28.44 6.92 -6.55
C THR A 375 27.12 7.69 -6.45
N VAL A 376 26.97 8.76 -7.23
CA VAL A 376 25.71 9.51 -7.35
C VAL A 376 25.40 9.87 -8.81
N ALA A 377 26.25 9.41 -9.73
CA ALA A 377 26.08 9.63 -11.16
C ALA A 377 25.12 8.58 -11.71
N ALA A 378 24.19 8.99 -12.58
CA ALA A 378 23.20 8.13 -13.22
C ALA A 378 23.28 8.16 -14.75
N ASP A 379 24.40 8.65 -15.31
CA ASP A 379 24.61 8.82 -16.74
C ASP A 379 24.60 7.51 -17.51
N GLN A 380 25.10 6.41 -16.92
CA GLN A 380 25.05 5.08 -17.53
C GLN A 380 23.62 4.54 -17.52
N THR A 381 22.95 4.62 -16.37
CA THR A 381 21.54 4.20 -16.23
C THR A 381 20.64 4.92 -17.25
N VAL A 382 20.81 6.24 -17.41
CA VAL A 382 20.04 7.04 -18.37
C VAL A 382 20.40 6.67 -19.81
N ALA A 383 21.67 6.44 -20.12
CA ALA A 383 22.10 6.03 -21.45
C ALA A 383 21.44 4.71 -21.88
N GLU A 384 21.31 3.76 -20.96
CA GLU A 384 20.60 2.50 -21.21
C GLU A 384 19.10 2.70 -21.45
N VAL A 385 18.44 3.57 -20.65
CA VAL A 385 17.02 3.94 -20.88
C VAL A 385 16.83 4.56 -22.27
N ILE A 386 17.65 5.54 -22.65
CA ILE A 386 17.56 6.20 -23.96
C ILE A 386 17.85 5.21 -25.11
N THR A 387 18.81 4.31 -24.91
CA THR A 387 19.12 3.24 -25.86
C THR A 387 17.94 2.30 -26.05
N ALA A 388 17.29 1.88 -24.95
CA ALA A 388 16.10 1.04 -25.01
C ALA A 388 14.93 1.74 -25.69
N ILE A 389 14.69 3.03 -25.41
CA ILE A 389 13.68 3.84 -26.10
C ILE A 389 13.95 3.89 -27.61
N SER A 390 15.22 4.11 -28.00
CA SER A 390 15.62 4.15 -29.40
C SER A 390 15.43 2.78 -30.08
N ALA A 391 15.76 1.69 -29.38
CA ALA A 391 15.57 0.32 -29.87
C ALA A 391 14.09 -0.04 -30.03
N ALA A 392 13.20 0.50 -29.20
CA ALA A 392 11.75 0.39 -29.34
C ALA A 392 11.16 1.28 -30.45
N GLY A 393 11.99 2.06 -31.17
CA GLY A 393 11.55 2.96 -32.24
C GLY A 393 11.07 4.33 -31.75
N GLY A 394 11.38 4.70 -30.50
CA GLY A 394 11.09 6.00 -29.92
C GLY A 394 11.99 7.13 -30.43
N PRO A 395 11.66 8.39 -30.13
CA PRO A 395 12.47 9.55 -30.48
C PRO A 395 13.72 9.66 -29.61
N GLY A 396 14.65 10.52 -30.02
CA GLY A 396 15.76 10.94 -29.16
C GLY A 396 15.24 11.75 -27.97
N TYR A 397 15.42 11.21 -26.77
CA TYR A 397 15.20 11.92 -25.52
C TYR A 397 16.51 12.49 -24.97
N ASP A 398 16.41 13.64 -24.32
CA ASP A 398 17.42 14.24 -23.47
C ASP A 398 16.92 14.22 -22.01
N TRP A 399 17.82 14.41 -21.04
CA TRP A 399 17.59 14.21 -19.61
C TRP A 399 18.06 15.40 -18.77
N ARG A 400 17.27 15.81 -17.77
CA ARG A 400 17.70 16.76 -16.73
C ARG A 400 17.26 16.30 -15.35
N SER A 401 18.19 16.30 -14.40
CA SER A 401 17.94 16.16 -12.96
C SER A 401 18.92 17.01 -12.16
N VAL A 402 18.74 17.04 -10.84
CA VAL A 402 19.76 17.56 -9.92
C VAL A 402 20.35 16.36 -9.17
N PRO A 403 21.62 15.99 -9.41
CA PRO A 403 22.26 14.89 -8.71
C PRO A 403 22.08 15.01 -7.18
N PRO A 404 21.74 13.92 -6.49
CA PRO A 404 21.71 13.92 -5.04
C PRO A 404 23.13 14.03 -4.47
N ARG A 405 23.19 14.29 -3.17
CA ARG A 405 24.39 13.94 -2.39
C ARG A 405 24.23 12.50 -1.95
N ASP A 406 25.35 11.82 -1.80
CA ASP A 406 25.37 10.44 -1.33
C ASP A 406 24.54 10.27 -0.05
N ASN A 407 23.63 9.29 -0.08
CA ASN A 407 22.72 8.91 1.00
C ASN A 407 21.79 10.04 1.53
N ALA A 408 21.61 11.12 0.77
CA ALA A 408 20.89 12.30 1.23
C ALA A 408 19.40 12.36 0.83
N ASP A 409 18.93 11.46 -0.04
CA ASP A 409 17.62 11.54 -0.71
C ASP A 409 16.67 10.36 -0.39
N GLY A 410 16.89 9.66 0.73
CA GLY A 410 16.06 8.50 1.10
C GLY A 410 16.23 7.32 0.15
N GLY A 411 15.30 6.38 0.19
CA GLY A 411 15.41 5.13 -0.56
C GLY A 411 16.36 4.11 0.10
N GLU A 412 16.80 3.15 -0.69
CA GLU A 412 17.82 2.17 -0.29
C GLU A 412 19.17 2.90 -0.12
N PRO A 413 19.90 2.72 1.01
CA PRO A 413 21.24 3.28 1.17
C PRO A 413 22.15 2.88 -0.01
N GLY A 414 22.94 3.83 -0.51
CA GLY A 414 23.79 3.65 -1.67
C GLY A 414 23.13 3.87 -3.03
N ALA A 415 21.81 3.75 -3.16
CA ALA A 415 21.15 3.77 -4.47
C ALA A 415 20.99 5.16 -5.12
N ASN A 416 21.03 6.19 -4.27
CA ASN A 416 20.99 7.61 -4.65
C ASN A 416 19.96 7.95 -5.74
N ASP A 417 18.70 7.56 -5.52
CA ASP A 417 17.60 7.76 -6.47
C ASP A 417 17.47 9.21 -6.99
N HIS A 418 17.26 9.33 -8.29
CA HIS A 418 17.04 10.57 -9.01
C HIS A 418 15.55 10.84 -9.29
N VAL A 419 15.22 12.12 -9.28
CA VAL A 419 13.96 12.69 -9.80
C VAL A 419 14.32 13.70 -10.88
N GLY A 420 13.60 13.70 -12.00
CA GLY A 420 13.92 14.61 -13.12
C GLY A 420 13.00 14.49 -14.32
N PHE A 421 13.53 14.87 -15.49
CA PHE A 421 12.79 15.01 -16.73
C PHE A 421 13.48 14.33 -17.90
N LEU A 422 12.79 13.39 -18.56
CA LEU A 422 13.09 12.99 -19.94
C LEU A 422 12.27 13.88 -20.88
N PHE A 423 12.88 14.44 -21.93
CA PHE A 423 12.16 15.26 -22.91
C PHE A 423 12.71 15.13 -24.32
N ARG A 424 11.86 15.34 -25.33
CA ARG A 424 12.25 15.37 -26.75
C ARG A 424 12.12 16.80 -27.30
N THR A 425 13.01 17.20 -28.20
CA THR A 425 13.10 18.59 -28.69
C THR A 425 12.57 18.79 -30.11
N ASP A 426 12.38 17.70 -30.85
CA ASP A 426 11.96 17.68 -32.25
C ASP A 426 10.51 18.15 -32.49
N ARG A 427 9.72 18.33 -31.41
CA ARG A 427 8.34 18.86 -31.46
C ARG A 427 8.21 20.32 -30.96
N GLY A 428 9.33 20.98 -30.68
CA GLY A 428 9.35 22.40 -30.29
C GLY A 428 9.31 22.65 -28.78
N LEU A 429 9.52 21.59 -27.97
CA LEU A 429 9.86 21.71 -26.56
C LEU A 429 11.35 22.02 -26.42
N GLY A 430 11.69 22.99 -25.57
CA GLY A 430 13.07 23.30 -25.20
C GLY A 430 13.19 23.41 -23.69
N PHE A 431 14.20 22.76 -23.11
CA PHE A 431 14.54 22.90 -21.70
C PHE A 431 15.39 24.16 -21.49
N VAL A 432 15.10 24.94 -20.45
CA VAL A 432 15.88 26.14 -20.11
C VAL A 432 16.87 25.78 -19.03
N ASP A 433 18.14 25.61 -19.39
CA ASP A 433 19.21 25.34 -18.43
C ASP A 433 19.70 26.62 -17.75
N ARG A 434 19.75 26.60 -16.41
CA ARG A 434 20.21 27.72 -15.57
C ARG A 434 20.99 27.20 -14.35
N PRO A 435 22.32 27.28 -14.37
CA PRO A 435 23.16 26.71 -13.31
C PRO A 435 23.16 27.56 -12.04
N ALA A 436 23.55 26.93 -10.93
CA ALA A 436 23.80 27.61 -9.68
C ALA A 436 25.00 28.56 -9.81
N GLY A 437 24.81 29.83 -9.43
CA GLY A 437 25.87 30.86 -9.48
C GLY A 437 25.91 31.75 -10.73
N GLY A 438 25.04 31.53 -11.73
CA GLY A 438 24.87 32.44 -12.87
C GLY A 438 26.00 32.42 -13.92
N ALA A 439 26.96 31.50 -13.82
CA ALA A 439 27.99 31.31 -14.85
C ALA A 439 27.40 30.64 -16.11
N VAL A 440 27.78 31.13 -17.29
CA VAL A 440 27.42 30.50 -18.57
C VAL A 440 28.37 29.32 -18.81
N GLY A 441 27.81 28.11 -18.80
CA GLY A 441 28.44 26.88 -19.29
C GLY A 441 28.97 25.94 -18.21
N PRO A 442 28.46 24.69 -18.11
CA PRO A 442 29.17 23.63 -17.40
C PRO A 442 30.36 23.15 -18.25
N PRO A 443 31.46 22.65 -17.65
CA PRO A 443 32.37 21.76 -18.35
C PRO A 443 31.64 20.48 -18.77
N ALA A 444 32.05 19.88 -19.90
CA ALA A 444 31.42 18.71 -20.51
C ALA A 444 31.47 17.41 -19.66
N ASP A 445 32.08 17.48 -18.47
CA ASP A 445 32.26 16.38 -17.52
C ASP A 445 31.36 16.47 -16.28
N GLY A 446 30.47 17.47 -16.20
CA GLY A 446 29.53 17.62 -15.09
C GLY A 446 30.15 18.15 -13.79
N SER A 447 31.41 18.56 -13.77
CA SER A 447 32.03 19.16 -12.59
C SER A 447 31.56 20.62 -12.38
N ALA A 448 31.27 21.00 -11.14
CA ALA A 448 30.92 22.38 -10.80
C ALA A 448 32.16 23.29 -10.93
N ALA A 449 32.01 24.45 -11.57
CA ALA A 449 33.08 25.45 -11.59
C ALA A 449 33.46 25.85 -10.14
N PRO A 450 34.76 25.97 -9.80
CA PRO A 450 35.20 26.26 -8.43
C PRO A 450 34.47 27.48 -7.84
N GLY A 451 33.79 27.29 -6.71
CA GLY A 451 33.03 28.35 -6.03
C GLY A 451 31.56 28.49 -6.44
N SER A 452 31.06 27.67 -7.37
CA SER A 452 29.62 27.60 -7.67
C SER A 452 28.87 26.95 -6.49
N PRO A 453 27.70 27.47 -6.09
CA PRO A 453 26.89 26.84 -5.05
C PRO A 453 26.49 25.42 -5.47
N ASP A 454 26.56 24.47 -4.54
CA ASP A 454 26.16 23.10 -4.80
C ASP A 454 24.66 23.04 -5.15
N PRO A 455 24.29 22.60 -6.37
CA PRO A 455 22.89 22.54 -6.80
C PRO A 455 22.04 21.58 -5.97
N ALA A 456 22.64 20.54 -5.34
CA ALA A 456 21.92 19.60 -4.48
C ALA A 456 21.37 20.26 -3.20
N THR A 457 21.96 21.37 -2.76
CA THR A 457 21.56 22.10 -1.54
C THR A 457 21.08 23.53 -1.79
N THR A 458 21.21 24.02 -3.02
CA THR A 458 20.76 25.36 -3.39
C THR A 458 19.27 25.33 -3.76
N PRO A 459 18.39 26.07 -3.06
CA PRO A 459 16.97 26.09 -3.38
C PRO A 459 16.70 26.84 -4.69
N VAL A 460 15.87 26.26 -5.55
CA VAL A 460 15.24 26.99 -6.65
C VAL A 460 14.22 28.00 -6.12
N ARG A 461 14.17 29.17 -6.74
CA ARG A 461 13.23 30.25 -6.42
C ARG A 461 12.56 30.76 -7.68
N ALA A 462 11.29 31.11 -7.59
CA ALA A 462 10.65 31.95 -8.59
C ALA A 462 11.19 33.38 -8.48
N VAL A 463 11.65 33.94 -9.59
CA VAL A 463 12.18 35.31 -9.66
C VAL A 463 11.49 36.07 -10.79
N ARG A 464 11.38 37.39 -10.60
CA ARG A 464 10.72 38.28 -11.57
C ARG A 464 11.52 38.33 -12.87
N ASP A 465 10.81 38.21 -13.98
CA ASP A 465 11.34 38.31 -15.34
C ASP A 465 10.60 39.43 -16.10
N GLY A 466 11.09 40.67 -15.94
CA GLY A 466 10.40 41.86 -16.44
C GLY A 466 9.17 42.27 -15.62
N SER A 467 8.22 42.99 -16.23
CA SER A 467 7.10 43.60 -15.49
C SER A 467 6.02 42.59 -15.08
N ARG A 468 5.82 41.52 -15.85
CA ARG A 468 4.80 40.48 -15.60
C ARG A 468 5.28 39.03 -15.80
N GLY A 469 6.56 38.82 -16.12
CA GLY A 469 7.09 37.46 -16.28
C GLY A 469 7.66 36.90 -14.97
N VAL A 470 7.71 35.59 -14.91
CA VAL A 470 8.41 34.82 -13.89
C VAL A 470 9.40 33.87 -14.58
N ARG A 471 10.55 33.63 -13.97
CA ARG A 471 11.52 32.58 -14.35
C ARG A 471 12.03 31.89 -13.10
N LEU A 472 12.68 30.73 -13.23
CA LEU A 472 13.32 30.08 -12.10
C LEU A 472 14.73 30.64 -11.86
N SER A 473 15.22 30.62 -10.63
CA SER A 473 16.62 30.97 -10.34
C SER A 473 17.60 29.88 -10.79
N LEU A 474 17.13 28.63 -10.81
CA LEU A 474 17.84 27.41 -11.23
C LEU A 474 16.90 26.59 -12.11
N SER A 475 17.42 25.90 -13.11
CA SER A 475 16.63 24.97 -13.91
C SER A 475 17.57 23.95 -14.55
N PRO A 476 17.48 22.65 -14.21
CA PRO A 476 16.65 22.12 -13.11
C PRO A 476 17.11 22.65 -11.74
N GLY A 477 16.23 22.61 -10.73
CA GLY A 477 16.57 23.02 -9.37
C GLY A 477 15.67 22.40 -8.29
N ARG A 478 16.22 22.12 -7.11
CA ARG A 478 15.49 21.46 -6.01
C ARG A 478 14.63 22.46 -5.22
N ILE A 479 13.39 22.08 -4.88
CA ILE A 479 12.50 22.92 -4.07
C ILE A 479 12.84 22.74 -2.60
N ALA A 480 13.33 23.81 -1.98
CA ALA A 480 13.65 23.89 -0.55
C ALA A 480 14.42 22.64 -0.02
N PRO A 481 15.58 22.29 -0.58
CA PRO A 481 16.25 21.01 -0.29
C PRO A 481 16.74 20.85 1.16
N GLY A 482 16.77 21.93 1.94
CA GLY A 482 17.08 21.91 3.39
C GLY A 482 15.86 21.82 4.30
N ASP A 483 14.63 21.72 3.76
CA ASP A 483 13.42 21.58 4.56
C ASP A 483 13.35 20.16 5.19
N ALA A 484 12.94 20.08 6.45
CA ALA A 484 12.86 18.83 7.19
C ALA A 484 11.81 17.86 6.61
N ALA A 485 10.84 18.36 5.82
CA ALA A 485 9.87 17.53 5.09
C ALA A 485 10.54 16.53 4.12
N TRP A 486 11.78 16.80 3.71
CA TRP A 486 12.54 15.94 2.80
C TRP A 486 13.46 14.94 3.49
N SER A 487 13.37 14.80 4.81
CA SER A 487 14.20 13.84 5.55
C SER A 487 13.91 12.40 5.12
N ARG A 488 14.93 11.73 4.58
CA ARG A 488 14.89 10.35 4.05
C ARG A 488 13.87 10.16 2.92
N THR A 489 13.79 11.10 1.98
CA THR A 489 12.97 10.99 0.77
C THR A 489 13.53 11.84 -0.36
N GLY A 490 13.12 11.54 -1.59
CA GLY A 490 13.52 12.30 -2.78
C GLY A 490 13.11 13.77 -2.67
N LYS A 491 14.03 14.66 -3.06
CA LYS A 491 13.75 16.10 -3.07
C LYS A 491 13.16 16.48 -4.44
N PRO A 492 12.00 17.16 -4.52
CA PRO A 492 11.37 17.47 -5.78
C PRO A 492 12.19 18.47 -6.61
N VAL A 493 12.17 18.28 -7.92
CA VAL A 493 12.93 19.07 -8.89
C VAL A 493 11.96 19.89 -9.73
N ALA A 494 12.21 21.20 -9.82
CA ALA A 494 11.51 22.11 -10.72
C ALA A 494 12.36 22.36 -11.98
N GLY A 495 11.73 22.31 -13.15
CA GLY A 495 12.29 22.67 -14.44
C GLY A 495 11.51 23.81 -15.10
N GLU A 496 12.22 24.66 -15.83
CA GLU A 496 11.67 25.67 -16.73
C GLU A 496 11.83 25.19 -18.17
N LEU A 497 10.73 25.17 -18.92
CA LEU A 497 10.67 24.74 -20.31
C LEU A 497 9.99 25.81 -21.17
N THR A 498 10.21 25.71 -22.47
CA THR A 498 9.48 26.48 -23.49
C THR A 498 8.84 25.54 -24.48
N TRP A 499 7.55 25.73 -24.74
CA TRP A 499 6.83 25.07 -25.83
C TRP A 499 6.48 26.13 -26.86
N GLN A 500 7.14 26.12 -28.01
CA GLN A 500 6.88 27.09 -29.10
C GLN A 500 6.89 28.55 -28.60
N GLY A 501 7.83 28.88 -27.70
CA GLY A 501 7.97 30.22 -27.09
C GLY A 501 7.02 30.53 -25.92
N THR A 502 6.18 29.58 -25.51
CA THR A 502 5.35 29.67 -24.29
C THR A 502 6.10 29.02 -23.13
N ARG A 503 6.30 29.74 -22.04
CA ARG A 503 7.02 29.24 -20.86
C ARG A 503 6.12 28.32 -20.03
N ILE A 504 6.70 27.25 -19.52
CA ILE A 504 6.06 26.23 -18.68
C ILE A 504 7.01 25.88 -17.53
N PHE A 505 6.45 25.71 -16.33
CA PHE A 505 7.17 25.22 -15.15
C PHE A 505 6.63 23.85 -14.78
N VAL A 506 7.52 22.89 -14.58
CA VAL A 506 7.14 21.53 -14.23
C VAL A 506 7.88 21.13 -12.96
N VAL A 507 7.16 20.55 -12.00
CA VAL A 507 7.71 19.98 -10.77
C VAL A 507 7.58 18.46 -10.87
N ALA A 508 8.70 17.76 -10.84
CA ALA A 508 8.75 16.31 -10.67
C ALA A 508 8.94 16.00 -9.18
N ALA A 509 8.17 15.05 -8.63
CA ALA A 509 8.24 14.70 -7.21
C ALA A 509 8.03 13.19 -6.97
N LYS A 510 8.75 12.66 -5.98
CA LYS A 510 8.46 11.37 -5.35
C LYS A 510 8.29 11.60 -3.85
N TRP A 511 7.11 11.35 -3.31
CA TRP A 511 6.82 11.61 -1.90
C TRP A 511 7.06 10.40 -1.02
N TYR A 512 7.11 10.63 0.29
CA TYR A 512 7.44 9.59 1.25
C TYR A 512 6.41 8.45 1.17
N PRO A 513 6.84 7.20 0.93
CA PRO A 513 5.91 6.09 0.76
C PRO A 513 5.24 5.73 2.09
N ARG A 514 4.16 4.96 2.01
CA ARG A 514 3.68 4.23 3.19
C ARG A 514 4.73 3.16 3.54
N THR A 515 4.99 2.96 4.83
CA THR A 515 6.00 2.00 5.30
C THR A 515 5.38 1.02 6.29
N GLY A 516 6.15 0.04 6.77
CA GLY A 516 5.73 -0.84 7.87
C GLY A 516 5.52 -0.12 9.21
N ASP A 517 5.81 1.19 9.28
CA ASP A 517 5.43 2.02 10.43
C ASP A 517 3.92 2.33 10.42
N ASP A 518 3.28 2.32 9.24
CA ASP A 518 1.84 2.40 9.12
C ASP A 518 1.22 1.05 9.51
N GLN A 519 0.15 1.11 10.30
CA GLN A 519 -0.45 -0.09 10.87
C GLN A 519 -1.31 -0.83 9.83
N PRO A 520 -1.36 -2.17 9.91
CA PRO A 520 -2.08 -2.99 8.94
C PRO A 520 -3.59 -2.78 9.04
N LEU A 521 -4.29 -3.01 7.93
CA LEU A 521 -5.74 -2.85 7.82
C LEU A 521 -6.50 -3.76 8.81
N PHE A 522 -6.09 -5.02 8.88
CA PHE A 522 -6.61 -6.00 9.85
C PHE A 522 -5.67 -6.10 11.07
N GLY A 523 -5.31 -4.94 11.62
CA GLY A 523 -4.45 -4.83 12.80
C GLY A 523 -5.23 -4.80 14.12
N ARG A 524 -4.48 -4.94 15.21
CA ARG A 524 -4.93 -4.77 16.60
C ARG A 524 -5.49 -3.38 16.88
N TYR A 525 -4.93 -2.36 16.23
CA TYR A 525 -5.28 -0.97 16.49
C TYR A 525 -6.22 -0.46 15.41
N GLN A 526 -7.43 -0.04 15.80
CA GLN A 526 -8.51 0.35 14.90
C GLN A 526 -9.09 1.73 15.22
N PRO A 527 -9.40 2.56 14.20
CA PRO A 527 -8.81 2.50 12.87
C PRO A 527 -7.27 2.50 12.89
N PRO A 528 -6.58 1.93 11.87
CA PRO A 528 -5.12 1.82 11.88
C PRO A 528 -4.44 3.19 11.92
N LEU A 529 -3.40 3.34 12.75
CA LEU A 529 -2.57 4.54 12.75
C LEU A 529 -1.75 4.60 11.45
N ARG A 530 -1.60 5.82 10.92
CA ARG A 530 -0.80 6.12 9.72
C ARG A 530 0.33 7.12 10.02
N PRO A 531 1.37 6.73 10.80
CA PRO A 531 2.42 7.66 11.22
C PRO A 531 3.22 8.27 10.06
N THR A 532 3.16 7.73 8.85
CA THR A 532 3.86 8.32 7.70
C THR A 532 3.09 9.47 7.04
N GLU A 533 1.77 9.58 7.27
CA GLU A 533 0.90 10.54 6.54
C GLU A 533 1.30 12.00 6.75
N TRP A 534 1.69 12.38 7.98
CA TRP A 534 2.09 13.75 8.25
C TRP A 534 3.28 14.20 7.40
N ARG A 535 4.17 13.26 6.99
CA ARG A 535 5.32 13.57 6.14
C ARG A 535 4.84 14.05 4.77
N ARG A 536 3.94 13.31 4.13
CA ARG A 536 3.35 13.70 2.83
C ARG A 536 2.61 15.02 2.92
N GLU A 537 1.91 15.27 4.03
CA GLU A 537 1.24 16.56 4.26
C GLU A 537 2.23 17.73 4.39
N ALA A 538 3.36 17.53 5.08
CA ALA A 538 4.42 18.55 5.13
C ALA A 538 5.05 18.79 3.74
N GLN A 539 5.32 17.73 2.98
CA GLN A 539 5.86 17.79 1.61
C GLN A 539 4.91 18.55 0.67
N ALA A 540 3.61 18.26 0.75
CA ALA A 540 2.57 18.96 0.00
C ALA A 540 2.57 20.46 0.27
N ARG A 541 2.72 20.88 1.53
CA ARG A 541 2.76 22.31 1.89
C ARG A 541 3.97 23.03 1.32
N VAL A 542 5.14 22.38 1.29
CA VAL A 542 6.37 22.94 0.70
C VAL A 542 6.20 23.14 -0.81
N VAL A 543 5.71 22.12 -1.53
CA VAL A 543 5.46 22.21 -2.98
C VAL A 543 4.37 23.24 -3.28
N ALA A 544 3.27 23.24 -2.54
CA ALA A 544 2.21 24.25 -2.66
C ALA A 544 2.75 25.69 -2.46
N GLY A 545 3.65 25.88 -1.48
CA GLY A 545 4.33 27.15 -1.24
C GLY A 545 5.17 27.61 -2.43
N PHE A 546 5.93 26.70 -3.04
CA PHE A 546 6.70 27.00 -4.26
C PHE A 546 5.79 27.39 -5.43
N VAL A 547 4.72 26.62 -5.70
CA VAL A 547 3.76 26.92 -6.77
C VAL A 547 3.10 28.28 -6.55
N ARG A 548 2.68 28.59 -5.30
CA ARG A 548 2.16 29.93 -4.97
C ARG A 548 3.18 31.03 -5.22
N SER A 549 4.48 30.80 -4.97
CA SER A 549 5.52 31.79 -5.22
C SER A 549 5.70 32.10 -6.71
N VAL A 550 5.61 31.09 -7.58
CA VAL A 550 5.59 31.28 -9.04
C VAL A 550 4.37 32.11 -9.44
N ARG A 551 3.19 31.70 -8.96
CA ARG A 551 1.91 32.33 -9.32
C ARG A 551 1.69 33.72 -8.72
N ALA A 552 2.41 34.07 -7.66
CA ALA A 552 2.41 35.41 -7.09
C ALA A 552 3.12 36.43 -8.00
N LEU A 553 4.12 35.98 -8.76
CA LEU A 553 4.84 36.81 -9.74
C LEU A 553 4.10 36.88 -11.08
N ASP A 554 3.48 35.78 -11.50
CA ASP A 554 2.64 35.68 -12.69
C ASP A 554 1.43 34.78 -12.41
N ARG A 555 0.23 35.37 -12.27
CA ARG A 555 -1.00 34.64 -11.89
C ARG A 555 -1.43 33.62 -12.95
N ASP A 556 -1.03 33.82 -14.19
CA ASP A 556 -1.34 32.96 -15.34
C ASP A 556 -0.15 32.06 -15.73
N ALA A 557 0.85 31.90 -14.86
CA ALA A 557 1.94 30.97 -15.08
C ALA A 557 1.43 29.54 -15.32
N ASN A 558 1.95 28.91 -16.37
CA ASN A 558 1.70 27.51 -16.69
C ASN A 558 2.55 26.64 -15.76
N VAL A 559 1.92 26.01 -14.77
CA VAL A 559 2.61 25.16 -13.79
C VAL A 559 1.99 23.76 -13.83
N ILE A 560 2.85 22.74 -13.88
CA ILE A 560 2.48 21.34 -13.78
C ILE A 560 3.21 20.75 -12.57
N VAL A 561 2.51 19.99 -11.73
CA VAL A 561 3.12 19.12 -10.72
C VAL A 561 2.82 17.69 -11.12
N ALA A 562 3.85 16.85 -11.28
CA ALA A 562 3.70 15.48 -11.73
C ALA A 562 4.62 14.52 -10.97
N GLY A 563 4.16 13.30 -10.71
CA GLY A 563 4.96 12.28 -10.02
C GLY A 563 4.15 11.34 -9.14
N ASP A 564 4.86 10.40 -8.52
CA ASP A 564 4.39 9.52 -7.46
C ASP A 564 4.26 10.32 -6.14
N LEU A 565 3.03 10.73 -5.82
CA LEU A 565 2.74 11.47 -4.59
C LEU A 565 2.44 10.53 -3.42
N ASN A 566 2.42 9.21 -3.63
CA ASN A 566 2.15 8.19 -2.62
C ASN A 566 0.88 8.44 -1.80
N GLU A 567 -0.10 9.13 -2.39
CA GLU A 567 -1.33 9.52 -1.71
C GLU A 567 -2.52 9.51 -2.66
N GLN A 568 -3.69 9.15 -2.14
CA GLN A 568 -4.92 9.08 -2.92
C GLN A 568 -5.47 10.47 -3.22
N GLU A 569 -6.29 10.59 -4.26
CA GLU A 569 -6.87 11.85 -4.72
C GLU A 569 -7.78 12.52 -3.68
N PHE A 570 -8.33 11.72 -2.76
CA PHE A 570 -9.12 12.20 -1.63
C PHE A 570 -8.29 12.45 -0.36
N GLY A 571 -6.99 12.14 -0.36
CA GLY A 571 -6.09 12.33 0.77
C GLY A 571 -5.78 13.81 1.05
N GLY A 572 -5.44 14.12 2.31
CA GLY A 572 -5.07 15.48 2.74
C GLY A 572 -3.95 16.12 1.91
N PRO A 573 -2.81 15.42 1.67
CA PRO A 573 -1.70 15.95 0.90
C PRO A 573 -2.05 16.41 -0.53
N VAL A 574 -2.86 15.63 -1.28
CA VAL A 574 -3.29 16.01 -2.63
C VAL A 574 -4.27 17.20 -2.57
N ARG A 575 -5.19 17.22 -1.60
CA ARG A 575 -6.08 18.38 -1.37
C ARG A 575 -5.29 19.65 -1.03
N THR A 576 -4.20 19.54 -0.27
CA THR A 576 -3.31 20.66 0.04
C THR A 576 -2.73 21.31 -1.23
N LEU A 577 -2.40 20.51 -2.25
CA LEU A 577 -2.01 21.05 -3.56
C LEU A 577 -3.21 21.65 -4.31
N ALA A 578 -4.33 20.91 -4.37
CA ALA A 578 -5.49 21.31 -5.14
C ALA A 578 -6.13 22.60 -4.63
N GLU A 579 -6.43 22.67 -3.35
CA GLU A 579 -7.08 23.82 -2.71
C GLU A 579 -6.06 24.89 -2.32
N GLY A 580 -4.94 24.48 -1.72
CA GLY A 580 -3.93 25.39 -1.17
C GLY A 580 -3.03 26.07 -2.20
N ALA A 581 -2.85 25.47 -3.39
CA ALA A 581 -2.15 26.10 -4.52
C ALA A 581 -3.07 26.38 -5.73
N GLY A 582 -4.35 26.01 -5.63
CA GLY A 582 -5.35 26.18 -6.69
C GLY A 582 -5.04 25.34 -7.92
N LEU A 583 -4.46 24.15 -7.75
CA LEU A 583 -4.16 23.22 -8.84
C LEU A 583 -5.37 22.30 -9.11
N ARG A 584 -5.55 21.89 -10.35
CA ARG A 584 -6.55 20.87 -10.71
C ARG A 584 -5.86 19.52 -10.80
N ASP A 585 -6.25 18.59 -9.93
CA ASP A 585 -5.83 17.19 -9.99
C ASP A 585 -6.55 16.46 -11.13
N LEU A 586 -5.80 15.89 -12.07
CA LEU A 586 -6.36 15.23 -13.25
C LEU A 586 -6.89 13.81 -12.99
N PRO A 587 -6.24 12.95 -12.18
CA PRO A 587 -6.83 11.67 -11.76
C PRO A 587 -8.26 11.81 -11.21
N ALA A 588 -8.51 12.81 -10.35
CA ALA A 588 -9.85 13.08 -9.83
C ALA A 588 -10.90 13.49 -10.89
N SER A 589 -10.48 13.80 -12.13
CA SER A 589 -11.39 14.17 -13.23
C SER A 589 -11.86 12.97 -14.08
N LEU A 590 -11.20 11.82 -13.96
CA LEU A 590 -11.59 10.59 -14.67
C LEU A 590 -12.89 10.01 -14.09
N PRO A 591 -13.60 9.15 -14.84
CA PRO A 591 -14.62 8.27 -14.27
C PRO A 591 -14.05 7.50 -13.07
N GLU A 592 -14.83 7.36 -11.99
CA GLU A 592 -14.36 6.75 -10.72
C GLU A 592 -13.65 5.40 -10.93
N LYS A 593 -14.18 4.57 -11.83
CA LYS A 593 -13.67 3.22 -12.13
C LYS A 593 -12.31 3.18 -12.84
N GLU A 594 -11.79 4.32 -13.26
CA GLU A 594 -10.52 4.49 -13.96
C GLU A 594 -9.47 5.20 -13.08
N ARG A 595 -9.81 5.58 -11.84
CA ARG A 595 -8.93 6.38 -10.95
C ARG A 595 -7.92 5.52 -10.20
N TYR A 596 -7.00 4.89 -10.92
CA TYR A 596 -5.92 4.15 -10.28
C TYR A 596 -4.68 4.07 -11.13
N THR A 597 -3.53 4.18 -10.48
CA THR A 597 -2.21 3.97 -11.09
C THR A 597 -1.50 2.79 -10.45
N ALA A 598 -1.97 2.27 -9.31
CA ALA A 598 -1.36 1.13 -8.63
C ALA A 598 -2.43 0.16 -8.09
N VAL A 599 -2.08 -1.14 -8.02
CA VAL A 599 -2.89 -2.17 -7.35
C VAL A 599 -2.05 -2.87 -6.30
N SER A 600 -2.37 -2.62 -5.02
CA SER A 600 -1.62 -3.13 -3.86
C SER A 600 -2.53 -3.91 -2.93
N GLY A 601 -2.13 -5.16 -2.64
CA GLY A 601 -2.93 -6.08 -1.85
C GLY A 601 -4.34 -6.30 -2.40
N GLY A 602 -4.57 -6.01 -3.70
CA GLY A 602 -5.86 -6.07 -4.40
C GLY A 602 -6.70 -4.80 -4.39
N ASN A 603 -6.24 -3.72 -3.73
CA ASN A 603 -6.89 -2.41 -3.80
C ASN A 603 -6.28 -1.57 -4.92
N ALA A 604 -7.10 -1.12 -5.86
CA ALA A 604 -6.73 -0.13 -6.86
C ALA A 604 -6.73 1.29 -6.26
N ARG A 605 -5.67 2.06 -6.53
CA ARG A 605 -5.37 3.37 -5.93
C ARG A 605 -4.76 4.32 -6.96
N ALA A 606 -5.17 5.58 -6.98
CA ALA A 606 -4.41 6.64 -7.64
C ALA A 606 -3.29 7.09 -6.70
N LEU A 607 -2.03 6.90 -7.09
CA LEU A 607 -0.85 7.35 -6.33
C LEU A 607 0.02 8.31 -7.14
N ASP A 608 -0.06 8.23 -8.46
CA ASP A 608 0.64 9.09 -9.39
C ASP A 608 -0.32 10.15 -9.90
N HIS A 609 0.13 11.40 -9.85
CA HIS A 609 -0.70 12.55 -10.17
C HIS A 609 -0.08 13.42 -11.23
N VAL A 610 -0.94 14.06 -12.02
CA VAL A 610 -0.62 15.24 -12.81
C VAL A 610 -1.60 16.33 -12.39
N LEU A 611 -1.07 17.43 -11.86
CA LEU A 611 -1.87 18.58 -11.44
C LEU A 611 -1.54 19.81 -12.28
N LEU A 612 -2.57 20.50 -12.75
CA LEU A 612 -2.44 21.66 -13.63
C LEU A 612 -2.76 22.98 -12.91
N SER A 613 -1.99 24.03 -13.20
CA SER A 613 -2.37 25.39 -12.80
C SER A 613 -3.68 25.82 -13.48
N PRO A 614 -4.41 26.82 -12.95
CA PRO A 614 -5.65 27.29 -13.56
C PRO A 614 -5.48 27.78 -15.00
N ALA A 615 -4.30 28.27 -15.38
CA ALA A 615 -4.02 28.70 -16.75
C ALA A 615 -4.06 27.51 -17.72
N LEU A 616 -3.45 26.39 -17.34
CA LEU A 616 -3.44 25.15 -18.14
C LEU A 616 -4.77 24.41 -18.04
N ALA A 617 -5.39 24.34 -16.86
CA ALA A 617 -6.65 23.64 -16.63
C ALA A 617 -7.87 24.24 -17.38
N ARG A 618 -7.76 25.49 -17.87
CA ARG A 618 -8.77 26.14 -18.73
C ARG A 618 -8.59 25.80 -20.21
N ARG A 619 -7.44 25.27 -20.61
CA ARG A 619 -7.18 24.83 -21.98
C ARG A 619 -7.85 23.50 -22.20
N GLU A 620 -8.13 23.16 -23.45
CA GLU A 620 -8.55 21.80 -23.80
C GLU A 620 -7.41 20.84 -23.43
N HIS A 621 -7.76 19.79 -22.69
CA HIS A 621 -6.81 18.77 -22.28
C HIS A 621 -7.51 17.42 -22.10
N GLU A 622 -6.74 16.37 -22.32
CA GLU A 622 -7.15 14.99 -22.12
C GLU A 622 -6.12 14.31 -21.22
N PHE A 623 -6.59 13.65 -20.17
CA PHE A 623 -5.77 12.89 -19.24
C PHE A 623 -6.10 11.41 -19.37
N ASP A 624 -5.08 10.57 -19.30
CA ASP A 624 -5.20 9.14 -19.46
C ASP A 624 -4.22 8.43 -18.52
N ILE A 625 -4.67 7.35 -17.89
CA ILE A 625 -3.82 6.42 -17.14
C ILE A 625 -3.72 5.17 -17.99
N VAL A 626 -2.51 4.81 -18.42
CA VAL A 626 -2.33 3.75 -19.41
C VAL A 626 -1.98 2.46 -18.68
N HIS A 627 -2.96 1.57 -18.54
CA HIS A 627 -2.82 0.35 -17.74
C HIS A 627 -1.88 -0.67 -18.40
N ARG A 628 -0.64 -0.73 -17.89
CA ARG A 628 0.45 -1.55 -18.46
C ARG A 628 1.29 -2.26 -17.42
N ASN A 629 1.13 -1.98 -16.14
CA ASN A 629 1.96 -2.52 -15.07
C ASN A 629 1.11 -3.00 -13.89
N ALA A 630 0.32 -2.10 -13.29
CA ALA A 630 -0.29 -2.32 -11.98
C ALA A 630 -1.15 -3.59 -11.88
N GLU A 631 -1.70 -4.04 -13.01
CA GLU A 631 -2.67 -5.14 -13.08
C GLU A 631 -2.08 -6.50 -13.46
N PHE A 632 -0.78 -6.57 -13.74
CA PHE A 632 -0.15 -7.74 -14.38
C PHE A 632 0.85 -8.44 -13.46
N ALA A 633 0.86 -9.77 -13.45
CA ALA A 633 1.79 -10.56 -12.64
C ALA A 633 3.23 -10.52 -13.15
N ASP A 634 3.41 -10.33 -14.46
CA ASP A 634 4.72 -10.24 -15.14
C ASP A 634 5.26 -8.80 -15.21
N ARG A 635 4.73 -7.90 -14.38
CA ARG A 635 5.03 -6.46 -14.43
C ARG A 635 6.47 -6.15 -14.03
N ALA A 636 7.03 -5.12 -14.68
CA ALA A 636 8.37 -4.60 -14.39
C ALA A 636 8.37 -3.53 -13.28
N GLY A 637 7.21 -2.91 -13.02
CA GLY A 637 6.97 -1.92 -11.98
C GLY A 637 5.56 -2.04 -11.41
N ASP A 638 5.30 -1.38 -10.28
CA ASP A 638 4.02 -1.48 -9.58
C ASP A 638 3.00 -0.39 -9.98
N HIS A 639 3.46 0.58 -10.76
CA HIS A 639 2.71 1.78 -11.13
C HIS A 639 2.50 1.85 -12.64
N ASP A 640 1.28 2.21 -13.04
CA ASP A 640 0.94 2.56 -14.41
C ASP A 640 1.38 4.00 -14.70
N PRO A 641 1.98 4.26 -15.87
CA PRO A 641 2.27 5.61 -16.27
C PRO A 641 0.99 6.36 -16.65
N ALA A 642 1.02 7.68 -16.46
CA ALA A 642 -0.09 8.56 -16.81
C ALA A 642 0.36 9.71 -17.68
N VAL A 643 -0.52 10.21 -18.55
CA VAL A 643 -0.21 11.28 -19.50
C VAL A 643 -1.35 12.27 -19.63
N VAL A 644 -1.00 13.56 -19.68
CA VAL A 644 -1.91 14.62 -20.13
C VAL A 644 -1.46 15.13 -21.49
N ARG A 645 -2.41 15.33 -22.39
CA ARG A 645 -2.24 16.08 -23.64
C ARG A 645 -2.97 17.40 -23.50
N ILE A 646 -2.25 18.51 -23.60
CA ILE A 646 -2.80 19.86 -23.44
C ILE A 646 -2.70 20.55 -24.79
N ASP A 647 -3.82 21.00 -25.37
CA ASP A 647 -3.77 21.83 -26.56
C ASP A 647 -3.11 23.17 -26.19
N MET A 648 -1.98 23.50 -26.82
CA MET A 648 -1.20 24.71 -26.59
C MET A 648 -1.41 25.78 -27.68
N THR A 649 -2.35 25.58 -28.60
CA THR A 649 -2.67 26.56 -29.66
C THR A 649 -3.36 27.82 -29.12
N GLY A 650 -3.08 28.99 -29.70
CA GLY A 650 -3.71 30.26 -29.32
C GLY A 650 -3.10 31.03 -28.13
N GLY A 651 -1.93 30.64 -27.63
CA GLY A 651 -1.28 31.23 -26.43
C GLY A 651 -0.65 32.64 -26.55
N ARG A 652 -0.61 33.28 -27.73
CA ARG A 652 -0.10 34.67 -27.87
C ARG A 652 -0.87 35.47 -28.93
N ARG A 653 -1.82 36.31 -28.50
CA ARG A 653 -1.96 37.66 -29.08
C ARG A 653 -1.16 38.61 -28.19
N GLY A 654 0.04 38.95 -28.63
CA GLY A 654 0.85 39.98 -28.00
C GLY A 654 0.13 41.32 -28.03
N ALA A 655 0.29 42.08 -26.94
CA ALA A 655 0.08 43.52 -26.93
C ALA A 655 1.04 44.16 -27.94
N GLY A 656 0.58 44.30 -29.18
CA GLY A 656 1.19 45.08 -30.25
C GLY A 656 0.20 46.18 -30.62
N THR A 657 0.53 47.41 -30.21
CA THR A 657 0.05 48.71 -30.67
C THR A 657 -0.90 48.69 -31.89
N GLY A 658 -2.20 48.75 -31.63
CA GLY A 658 -3.20 49.25 -32.58
C GLY A 658 -3.53 50.69 -32.23
N GLY A 659 -2.73 51.63 -32.74
CA GLY A 659 -3.04 53.06 -32.66
C GLY A 659 -4.39 53.34 -33.30
N GLY A 660 -5.17 54.19 -32.63
CA GLY A 660 -6.48 54.61 -33.12
C GLY A 660 -6.39 55.36 -34.44
N ALA A 661 -7.41 55.16 -35.26
CA ALA A 661 -7.97 56.19 -36.11
C ALA A 661 -9.48 56.08 -36.00
N GLY A 662 -10.09 57.10 -35.38
CA GLY A 662 -11.54 57.28 -35.39
C GLY A 662 -12.03 57.83 -36.73
N GLY A 663 -13.35 57.88 -36.88
CA GLY A 663 -14.03 58.56 -37.98
C GLY A 663 -15.25 57.80 -38.45
N GLY A 664 -16.43 58.19 -37.96
CA GLY A 664 -17.69 57.49 -38.20
C GLY A 664 -18.39 57.85 -39.51
N ALA A 665 -19.54 57.21 -39.71
CA ALA A 665 -20.74 57.79 -40.32
C ALA A 665 -21.89 56.78 -40.19
N GLU A 666 -23.01 57.24 -39.63
CA GLU A 666 -24.33 56.63 -39.76
C GLU A 666 -24.77 56.59 -41.23
N SER A 667 -25.49 55.55 -41.64
CA SER A 667 -26.80 55.67 -42.32
C SER A 667 -27.30 54.33 -42.87
N GLY A 668 -28.60 54.08 -42.67
CA GLY A 668 -29.47 53.57 -43.74
C GLY A 668 -29.71 52.07 -43.85
N GLY A 669 -30.76 51.58 -43.18
CA GLY A 669 -31.89 50.85 -43.78
C GLY A 669 -31.67 49.63 -44.68
N GLY A 670 -32.33 48.51 -44.36
CA GLY A 670 -32.55 47.45 -45.33
C GLY A 670 -33.04 46.14 -44.74
N SER A 671 -34.36 46.04 -44.52
CA SER A 671 -35.13 44.79 -44.40
C SER A 671 -34.86 43.83 -45.57
N GLY A 672 -34.73 42.53 -45.30
CA GLY A 672 -34.57 41.50 -46.34
C GLY A 672 -34.72 40.08 -45.81
N GLU A 673 -35.97 39.65 -45.69
CA GLU A 673 -36.45 38.31 -45.43
C GLU A 673 -36.34 37.42 -46.71
N ARG A 674 -36.03 36.12 -46.52
CA ARG A 674 -36.33 34.89 -47.35
C ARG A 674 -35.12 33.94 -47.38
N ALA A 675 -35.18 32.77 -46.75
CA ALA A 675 -35.91 31.53 -47.10
C ALA A 675 -35.12 30.63 -48.07
N GLY A 676 -34.88 29.40 -47.62
CA GLY A 676 -34.20 28.29 -48.28
C GLY A 676 -33.93 27.20 -47.27
#